data_AF-A0A661XPZ0-F1
#
_entry.id   AF-A0A661XPZ0-F1
#
_cell.length_a   1.000
_cell.length_b   1.000
_cell.length_c   1.000
_cell.angle_alpha   90.00
_cell.angle_beta   90.00
_cell.angle_gamma   90.00
#
_symmetry.space_group_name_H-M   'P 1'
#
loop_
_entity.id
_entity.type
_entity.pdbx_description
1 polymer ?
#
loop_
_entity_poly.entity_id
_entity_poly.type
_entity_poly.pdbx_seq_one_letter_code
_entity_poly.pdbx_strand_id
1 'polypeptide(L)'
;MGIGVTDPASRLHINNNGGQYTALQLTNNSTGTTSNDGLQLILNGVGDALIFQKESRALALGTSGIDRFVILANGDIGINTQTMLGASDFTLRSYNPTGWGGMYIESPDASTGKPFYGYATNGSGKAFHWYDAATSSWRLYVLGEKFNVYADGRVGIGTTNPNSSAILDLNSINRGLLLPRMSTTQREAINAPAEGLLVYDNTLSKTYVYSSSDWETLAGGVGLWTEDNSPVGLYYNSGNAAVGDQAQFLNRFFVRSGTGNPINGRFLSDYTGGLTTYGVLSEVPGTGTGVRYGMYGRGIAPAGDASPAYGVYGIGTANSTTSKIYGVFGLVNGTGTGKMYAVYGFANGANNYAIYGLANHADALAGFFQGEVRIGSSEASVSTINIDPSGQSSAGTIDMYDDDGTKTISIRANQNTSQGGEIEMTNDAGSITIDIDADWSTQGGGYMALEDDNSARRIIMLANEAVGQGASMQLFDNAGVLTIDLDADFGGKGRVITQELEITGGSDLAEYFALSDNSPEIQPGQIVVIDSHHPGNVCISTSAYDKKVVGIVSGANGIDAGMFMGQRGSIAFGSVPVAIAGRVYVKVDESKYTIKPGDFLTSSDIPGVAMRIKNNRKARGAILGKALTTSDESGYVLILVNLQ
;
A
#
# COMPACT_ATOMS: atom_id res chain seq x y z
N MET A 1 37.53 4.36 -63.28
CA MET A 1 38.05 5.61 -63.87
C MET A 1 38.84 6.32 -62.79
N GLY A 2 40.16 6.43 -62.96
CA GLY A 2 41.04 7.21 -62.09
C GLY A 2 41.35 8.54 -62.74
N ILE A 3 41.10 9.65 -62.04
CA ILE A 3 41.46 11.00 -62.50
C ILE A 3 42.51 11.53 -61.52
N GLY A 4 43.75 11.67 -61.99
CA GLY A 4 44.90 12.08 -61.16
C GLY A 4 45.50 10.99 -60.25
N VAL A 5 45.12 9.72 -60.45
CA VAL A 5 45.67 8.54 -59.76
C VAL A 5 45.84 7.38 -60.73
N THR A 6 46.95 6.63 -60.62
CA THR A 6 47.28 5.53 -61.54
C THR A 6 46.64 4.20 -61.15
N ASP A 7 46.38 3.96 -59.85
CA ASP A 7 45.69 2.76 -59.34
C ASP A 7 44.43 3.15 -58.55
N PRO A 8 43.28 3.36 -59.23
CA PRO A 8 42.06 3.80 -58.57
C PRO A 8 41.43 2.70 -57.72
N ALA A 9 41.29 2.93 -56.41
CA ALA A 9 40.67 2.00 -55.46
C ALA A 9 39.12 1.90 -55.56
N SER A 10 38.47 2.70 -56.39
CA SER A 10 37.01 2.68 -56.59
C SER A 10 36.64 2.92 -58.06
N ARG A 11 35.37 2.64 -58.42
CA ARG A 11 34.91 2.76 -59.82
C ARG A 11 35.08 4.18 -60.39
N LEU A 12 34.96 5.21 -59.54
CA LEU A 12 35.38 6.58 -59.82
C LEU A 12 36.23 7.07 -58.65
N HIS A 13 37.53 7.21 -58.88
CA HIS A 13 38.48 7.72 -57.90
C HIS A 13 39.13 8.98 -58.48
N ILE A 14 38.90 10.12 -57.83
CA ILE A 14 39.49 11.40 -58.19
C ILE A 14 40.51 11.72 -57.10
N ASN A 15 41.75 12.03 -57.48
CA ASN A 15 42.82 12.38 -56.55
C ASN A 15 43.65 13.53 -57.13
N ASN A 16 44.16 14.39 -56.25
CA ASN A 16 45.09 15.46 -56.58
C ASN A 16 46.29 15.42 -55.62
N ASN A 17 47.46 14.98 -56.11
CA ASN A 17 48.67 14.83 -55.30
C ASN A 17 49.39 16.15 -54.95
N GLY A 18 48.91 17.31 -55.43
CA GLY A 18 49.57 18.61 -55.27
C GLY A 18 49.20 19.42 -54.02
N GLY A 19 48.48 18.84 -53.04
CA GLY A 19 48.06 19.52 -51.81
C GLY A 19 46.93 20.56 -51.98
N GLN A 20 46.36 20.69 -53.19
CA GLN A 20 45.12 21.43 -53.41
C GLN A 20 43.90 20.51 -53.34
N TYR A 21 42.71 21.09 -53.25
CA TYR A 21 41.47 20.33 -53.13
C TYR A 21 41.19 19.45 -54.35
N THR A 22 40.46 18.36 -54.14
CA THR A 22 39.89 17.50 -55.19
C THR A 22 38.39 17.75 -55.25
N ALA A 23 37.82 18.01 -56.42
CA ALA A 23 36.40 18.29 -56.54
C ALA A 23 35.73 17.57 -57.71
N LEU A 24 34.49 17.14 -57.51
CA LEU A 24 33.53 16.92 -58.59
C LEU A 24 32.68 18.19 -58.72
N GLN A 25 32.78 18.86 -59.87
CA GLN A 25 32.04 20.09 -60.15
C GLN A 25 31.01 19.85 -61.26
N LEU A 26 29.77 20.29 -61.00
CA LEU A 26 28.65 20.18 -61.92
C LEU A 26 28.16 21.59 -62.28
N THR A 27 28.23 21.93 -63.56
CA THR A 27 27.83 23.23 -64.10
C THR A 27 26.86 23.08 -65.27
N ASN A 28 26.18 24.17 -65.63
CA ASN A 28 25.41 24.30 -66.85
C ASN A 28 25.55 25.71 -67.45
N ASN A 29 24.92 25.96 -68.61
CA ASN A 29 25.02 27.24 -69.31
C ASN A 29 24.56 28.46 -68.48
N SER A 30 23.76 28.25 -67.44
CA SER A 30 23.27 29.31 -66.55
C SER A 30 24.16 29.57 -65.34
N THR A 31 25.01 28.61 -64.94
CA THR A 31 25.97 28.77 -63.83
C THR A 31 27.33 29.28 -64.30
N GLY A 32 27.71 29.04 -65.57
CA GLY A 32 29.07 29.28 -66.05
C GLY A 32 29.99 28.08 -65.84
N THR A 33 31.29 28.21 -66.09
CA THR A 33 32.25 27.09 -66.09
C THR A 33 33.59 27.39 -65.41
N THR A 34 33.68 28.44 -64.61
CA THR A 34 34.88 28.76 -63.83
C THR A 34 34.94 27.97 -62.53
N SER A 35 36.03 28.07 -61.77
CA SER A 35 36.17 27.36 -60.49
C SER A 35 35.20 27.80 -59.39
N ASN A 36 34.49 28.91 -59.59
CA ASN A 36 33.53 29.49 -58.63
C ASN A 36 32.07 29.27 -59.03
N ASP A 37 31.81 28.41 -60.02
CA ASP A 37 30.47 28.23 -60.58
C ASP A 37 29.90 26.83 -60.26
N GLY A 38 28.58 26.73 -60.11
CA GLY A 38 27.85 25.47 -59.98
C GLY A 38 27.97 24.73 -58.64
N LEU A 39 27.58 23.45 -58.62
CA LEU A 39 27.62 22.58 -57.43
C LEU A 39 28.92 21.79 -57.37
N GLN A 40 29.61 21.84 -56.23
CA GLN A 40 30.86 21.15 -55.99
C GLN A 40 30.75 20.18 -54.80
N LEU A 41 31.28 18.97 -54.98
CA LEU A 41 31.58 18.03 -53.91
C LEU A 41 33.10 17.94 -53.81
N ILE A 42 33.66 18.38 -52.70
CA ILE A 42 35.09 18.69 -52.56
C ILE A 42 35.68 17.89 -51.40
N LEU A 43 36.91 17.42 -51.58
CA LEU A 43 37.82 17.07 -50.50
C LEU A 43 38.93 18.13 -50.47
N ASN A 44 39.02 18.95 -49.43
CA ASN A 44 39.98 20.06 -49.40
C ASN A 44 41.43 19.59 -49.20
N GLY A 45 42.41 20.50 -49.30
CA GLY A 45 43.84 20.16 -49.19
C GLY A 45 44.29 19.64 -47.82
N VAL A 46 43.43 19.72 -46.79
CA VAL A 46 43.67 19.17 -45.45
C VAL A 46 42.81 17.92 -45.15
N GLY A 47 41.92 17.53 -46.07
CA GLY A 47 41.13 16.29 -46.00
C GLY A 47 39.65 16.45 -45.63
N ASP A 48 39.10 17.66 -45.48
CA ASP A 48 37.68 17.82 -45.15
C ASP A 48 36.79 17.61 -46.38
N ALA A 49 35.68 16.87 -46.21
CA ALA A 49 34.65 16.73 -47.22
C ALA A 49 33.66 17.90 -47.15
N LEU A 50 33.44 18.58 -48.26
CA LEU A 50 32.63 19.79 -48.36
C LEU A 50 31.64 19.66 -49.54
N ILE A 51 30.42 20.16 -49.35
CA ILE A 51 29.44 20.32 -50.44
C ILE A 51 29.14 21.80 -50.55
N PHE A 52 29.44 22.40 -51.71
CA PHE A 52 29.22 23.82 -51.97
C PHE A 52 28.34 24.03 -53.19
N GLN A 53 27.21 24.71 -52.99
CA GLN A 53 26.59 25.46 -54.08
C GLN A 53 27.32 26.80 -54.17
N LYS A 54 28.03 27.03 -55.29
CA LYS A 54 28.82 28.25 -55.49
C LYS A 54 28.04 29.39 -56.14
N GLU A 55 26.86 29.10 -56.66
CA GLU A 55 25.94 30.11 -57.16
C GLU A 55 25.24 30.89 -56.03
N SER A 56 24.76 32.10 -56.32
CA SER A 56 23.88 32.86 -55.41
C SER A 56 22.45 32.29 -55.44
N ARG A 57 22.33 30.99 -55.17
CA ARG A 57 21.10 30.18 -55.19
C ARG A 57 21.18 29.12 -54.07
N ALA A 58 20.03 28.52 -53.75
CA ALA A 58 19.93 27.59 -52.62
C ALA A 58 20.60 26.23 -52.88
N LEU A 59 21.10 25.60 -51.81
CA LEU A 59 21.43 24.18 -51.77
C LEU A 59 20.24 23.42 -51.17
N ALA A 60 19.60 22.56 -51.96
CA ALA A 60 18.40 21.84 -51.57
C ALA A 60 18.61 20.32 -51.59
N LEU A 61 18.10 19.64 -50.56
CA LEU A 61 17.94 18.19 -50.51
C LEU A 61 16.45 17.87 -50.43
N GLY A 62 15.97 17.04 -51.35
CA GLY A 62 14.55 16.79 -51.53
C GLY A 62 14.23 15.37 -51.98
N THR A 63 12.98 14.97 -51.77
CA THR A 63 12.42 13.69 -52.26
C THR A 63 11.09 13.97 -52.95
N SER A 64 10.79 13.20 -54.01
CA SER A 64 9.56 13.35 -54.80
C SER A 64 9.30 14.78 -55.34
N GLY A 65 10.35 15.53 -55.66
CA GLY A 65 10.26 16.88 -56.23
C GLY A 65 9.98 18.01 -55.24
N ILE A 66 10.05 17.74 -53.93
CA ILE A 66 9.86 18.75 -52.87
C ILE A 66 11.16 18.91 -52.08
N ASP A 67 11.62 20.14 -51.91
CA ASP A 67 12.76 20.47 -51.04
C ASP A 67 12.38 20.22 -49.58
N ARG A 68 13.11 19.31 -48.92
CA ARG A 68 12.88 18.95 -47.52
C ARG A 68 13.84 19.65 -46.58
N PHE A 69 15.04 19.92 -47.06
CA PHE A 69 16.07 20.68 -46.39
C PHE A 69 16.68 21.64 -47.41
N VAL A 70 16.65 22.93 -47.11
CA VAL A 70 17.18 23.99 -47.97
C VAL A 70 18.11 24.87 -47.16
N ILE A 71 19.28 25.18 -47.72
CA ILE A 71 20.16 26.26 -47.26
C ILE A 71 20.11 27.34 -48.34
N LEU A 72 19.64 28.53 -48.01
CA LEU A 72 19.57 29.64 -48.96
C LEU A 72 20.93 30.32 -49.15
N ALA A 73 21.06 31.09 -50.24
CA ALA A 73 22.30 31.79 -50.55
C ALA A 73 22.73 32.85 -49.51
N ASN A 74 21.80 33.29 -48.65
CA ASN A 74 22.05 34.19 -47.52
C ASN A 74 22.41 33.46 -46.21
N GLY A 75 22.42 32.12 -46.18
CA GLY A 75 22.82 31.30 -45.03
C GLY A 75 21.67 30.68 -44.24
N ASP A 76 20.43 31.11 -44.46
CA ASP A 76 19.27 30.61 -43.71
C ASP A 76 18.95 29.15 -44.04
N ILE A 77 18.58 28.38 -43.01
CA ILE A 77 18.18 26.97 -43.14
C ILE A 77 16.67 26.82 -42.99
N GLY A 78 16.07 26.13 -43.97
CA GLY A 78 14.64 25.85 -44.04
C GLY A 78 14.41 24.34 -44.10
N ILE A 79 13.55 23.84 -43.21
CA ILE A 79 13.08 22.46 -43.26
C ILE A 79 11.59 22.50 -43.64
N ASN A 80 11.25 21.88 -44.78
CA ASN A 80 9.91 21.85 -45.36
C ASN A 80 9.31 23.24 -45.70
N THR A 81 10.14 24.27 -45.92
CA THR A 81 9.74 25.63 -46.37
C THR A 81 10.80 26.25 -47.28
N GLN A 82 10.38 27.09 -48.24
CA GLN A 82 11.26 27.82 -49.17
C GLN A 82 11.25 29.35 -48.94
N THR A 83 10.47 29.85 -47.98
CA THR A 83 10.38 31.29 -47.67
C THR A 83 10.75 31.53 -46.21
N MET A 84 11.88 32.20 -45.97
CA MET A 84 12.37 32.54 -44.62
C MET A 84 11.58 33.72 -44.05
N LEU A 85 11.46 33.80 -42.72
CA LEU A 85 10.74 34.87 -42.03
C LEU A 85 11.75 35.77 -41.28
N GLY A 86 12.06 36.95 -41.82
CA GLY A 86 12.96 37.90 -41.18
C GLY A 86 14.45 37.53 -41.30
N ALA A 87 15.21 37.74 -40.24
CA ALA A 87 16.66 37.45 -40.15
C ALA A 87 16.93 36.23 -39.24
N SER A 88 16.26 35.10 -39.48
CA SER A 88 16.38 33.90 -38.65
C SER A 88 17.15 32.77 -39.36
N ASP A 89 18.24 32.32 -38.75
CA ASP A 89 19.10 31.22 -39.24
C ASP A 89 18.39 29.85 -39.31
N PHE A 90 17.27 29.67 -38.60
CA PHE A 90 16.45 28.46 -38.62
C PHE A 90 14.96 28.82 -38.67
N THR A 91 14.32 28.61 -39.83
CA THR A 91 12.89 28.89 -40.02
C THR A 91 12.09 27.59 -40.16
N LEU A 92 11.19 27.32 -39.21
CA LEU A 92 10.09 26.37 -39.38
C LEU A 92 8.82 27.16 -39.72
N ARG A 93 8.39 27.12 -40.99
CA ARG A 93 7.13 27.75 -41.41
C ARG A 93 6.04 26.68 -41.47
N SER A 94 4.98 26.84 -40.67
CA SER A 94 3.73 26.14 -40.93
C SER A 94 2.98 26.86 -42.07
N TYR A 95 2.86 26.22 -43.24
CA TYR A 95 2.15 26.76 -44.40
C TYR A 95 0.65 26.41 -44.31
N ASN A 96 -0.09 27.01 -43.37
CA ASN A 96 -1.54 26.82 -43.26
C ASN A 96 -2.25 28.19 -43.26
N PRO A 97 -3.01 28.55 -44.32
CA PRO A 97 -3.59 29.89 -44.45
C PRO A 97 -4.90 30.12 -43.69
N THR A 98 -5.50 29.10 -43.09
CA THR A 98 -6.79 29.23 -42.37
C THR A 98 -6.84 28.43 -41.06
N GLY A 99 -5.67 28.16 -40.45
CA GLY A 99 -5.57 27.36 -39.23
C GLY A 99 -4.38 27.74 -38.35
N TRP A 100 -4.16 26.98 -37.28
CA TRP A 100 -3.06 27.19 -36.35
C TRP A 100 -1.71 26.86 -37.01
N GLY A 101 -0.75 27.78 -36.94
CA GLY A 101 0.64 27.56 -37.32
C GLY A 101 1.53 27.48 -36.07
N GLY A 102 2.43 26.50 -36.00
CA GLY A 102 3.32 26.32 -34.86
C GLY A 102 4.27 25.14 -35.04
N MET A 103 5.05 24.86 -34.00
CA MET A 103 5.94 23.70 -33.92
C MET A 103 5.34 22.71 -32.92
N TYR A 104 5.01 21.51 -33.38
CA TYR A 104 4.70 20.39 -32.49
C TYR A 104 6.00 19.71 -32.07
N ILE A 105 6.14 19.47 -30.78
CA ILE A 105 7.13 18.53 -30.23
C ILE A 105 6.30 17.31 -29.87
N GLU A 106 6.54 16.20 -30.55
CA GLU A 106 5.79 14.96 -30.35
C GLU A 106 6.58 14.01 -29.45
N SER A 107 5.89 13.40 -28.49
CA SER A 107 6.34 12.18 -27.81
C SER A 107 5.31 11.10 -28.17
N PRO A 108 5.73 9.93 -28.68
CA PRO A 108 4.83 8.99 -29.36
C PRO A 108 3.83 8.28 -28.43
N ASP A 109 3.92 8.46 -27.12
CA ASP A 109 3.03 7.84 -26.13
C ASP A 109 1.93 8.82 -25.69
N ALA A 110 0.68 8.52 -26.05
CA ALA A 110 -0.48 9.35 -25.70
C ALA A 110 -0.93 9.23 -24.22
N SER A 111 -0.35 8.29 -23.47
CA SER A 111 -0.67 8.04 -22.06
C SER A 111 0.44 8.51 -21.10
N THR A 112 1.71 8.41 -21.51
CA THR A 112 2.85 8.79 -20.65
C THR A 112 3.82 9.78 -21.30
N GLY A 113 3.60 10.17 -22.55
CA GLY A 113 4.47 11.06 -23.30
C GLY A 113 4.63 12.43 -22.64
N LYS A 114 5.87 12.94 -22.70
CA LYS A 114 6.26 14.24 -22.13
C LYS A 114 7.08 15.06 -23.13
N PRO A 115 6.50 15.49 -24.26
CA PRO A 115 7.22 16.35 -25.18
C PRO A 115 7.61 17.65 -24.49
N PHE A 116 8.89 18.03 -24.53
CA PHE A 116 9.40 19.19 -23.82
C PHE A 116 10.23 20.12 -24.72
N TYR A 117 10.23 21.41 -24.38
CA TYR A 117 11.14 22.42 -24.92
C TYR A 117 11.84 23.13 -23.76
N GLY A 118 13.15 23.36 -23.86
CA GLY A 118 13.91 23.89 -22.73
C GLY A 118 15.27 24.48 -23.04
N TYR A 119 15.86 25.05 -21.98
CA TYR A 119 17.15 25.70 -21.94
C TYR A 119 18.08 24.94 -21.00
N ALA A 120 19.30 24.67 -21.46
CA ALA A 120 20.35 24.05 -20.67
C ALA A 120 21.60 24.94 -20.66
N THR A 121 22.31 24.95 -19.53
CA THR A 121 23.65 25.58 -19.43
C THR A 121 24.61 24.58 -18.80
N ASN A 122 25.83 24.48 -19.35
CA ASN A 122 26.86 23.53 -18.93
C ASN A 122 26.34 22.08 -18.80
N GLY A 123 25.54 21.62 -19.77
CA GLY A 123 25.01 20.25 -19.80
C GLY A 123 23.85 19.97 -18.83
N SER A 124 23.37 20.97 -18.08
CA SER A 124 22.28 20.81 -17.11
C SER A 124 21.05 21.62 -17.55
N GLY A 125 19.89 20.96 -17.66
CA GLY A 125 18.60 21.60 -17.91
C GLY A 125 18.26 22.59 -16.78
N LYS A 126 18.01 23.85 -17.12
CA LYS A 126 17.73 24.92 -16.16
C LYS A 126 16.25 25.27 -16.10
N ALA A 127 15.63 25.32 -17.27
CA ALA A 127 14.22 25.61 -17.43
C ALA A 127 13.67 24.86 -18.63
N PHE A 128 12.53 24.22 -18.49
CA PHE A 128 11.82 23.59 -19.60
C PHE A 128 10.33 23.54 -19.30
N HIS A 129 9.52 23.43 -20.34
CA HIS A 129 8.11 23.12 -20.19
C HIS A 129 7.77 21.88 -20.99
N TRP A 130 6.74 21.16 -20.57
CA TRP A 130 6.27 19.96 -21.25
C TRP A 130 4.76 19.83 -21.14
N TYR A 131 4.19 19.07 -22.06
CA TYR A 131 2.84 18.55 -21.91
C TYR A 131 2.91 17.17 -21.25
N ASP A 132 2.19 16.96 -20.17
CA ASP A 132 2.11 15.69 -19.46
C ASP A 132 0.82 14.96 -19.88
N ALA A 133 0.96 13.93 -20.72
CA ALA A 133 -0.18 13.24 -21.30
C ALA A 133 -1.04 12.52 -20.24
N ALA A 134 -0.43 11.98 -19.18
CA ALA A 134 -1.13 11.26 -18.13
C ALA A 134 -2.11 12.15 -17.35
N THR A 135 -1.78 13.43 -17.22
CA THR A 135 -2.59 14.41 -16.47
C THR A 135 -3.28 15.43 -17.36
N SER A 136 -3.09 15.36 -18.68
CA SER A 136 -3.54 16.37 -19.64
C SER A 136 -3.20 17.79 -19.18
N SER A 137 -1.95 17.99 -18.75
CA SER A 137 -1.50 19.25 -18.16
C SER A 137 -0.27 19.81 -18.85
N TRP A 138 -0.21 21.13 -19.02
CA TRP A 138 1.01 21.83 -19.38
C TRP A 138 1.77 22.20 -18.12
N ARG A 139 3.07 21.89 -18.07
CA ARG A 139 3.90 22.06 -16.87
C ARG A 139 5.16 22.86 -17.17
N LEU A 140 5.54 23.72 -16.23
CA LEU A 140 6.77 24.51 -16.26
C LEU A 140 7.71 24.07 -15.14
N TYR A 141 8.92 23.67 -15.53
CA TYR A 141 10.03 23.36 -14.65
C TYR A 141 11.05 24.51 -14.68
N VAL A 142 11.39 25.02 -13.50
CA VAL A 142 12.55 25.90 -13.28
C VAL A 142 13.17 25.47 -11.96
N LEU A 143 14.22 24.64 -12.03
CA LEU A 143 14.84 24.00 -10.86
C LEU A 143 13.77 23.35 -9.94
N GLY A 144 12.87 22.57 -10.54
CA GLY A 144 11.69 21.94 -9.93
C GLY A 144 10.39 22.40 -10.60
N GLU A 145 9.29 21.67 -10.44
CA GLU A 145 7.98 22.07 -10.96
C GLU A 145 7.50 23.37 -10.26
N LYS A 146 6.99 24.34 -11.03
CA LYS A 146 6.60 25.65 -10.50
C LYS A 146 5.17 26.05 -10.85
N PHE A 147 4.72 25.71 -12.06
CA PHE A 147 3.44 26.14 -12.60
C PHE A 147 2.86 25.06 -13.49
N ASN A 148 1.56 24.81 -13.36
CA ASN A 148 0.87 23.80 -14.15
C ASN A 148 -0.57 24.20 -14.43
N VAL A 149 -1.01 23.93 -15.66
CA VAL A 149 -2.35 24.21 -16.18
C VAL A 149 -2.97 22.90 -16.65
N TYR A 150 -4.11 22.57 -16.08
CA TYR A 150 -4.88 21.39 -16.45
C TYR A 150 -5.87 21.69 -17.57
N ALA A 151 -6.26 20.68 -18.34
CA ALA A 151 -7.24 20.82 -19.42
C ALA A 151 -8.62 21.34 -18.96
N ASP A 152 -8.95 21.20 -17.68
CA ASP A 152 -10.18 21.72 -17.06
C ASP A 152 -10.08 23.20 -16.63
N GLY A 153 -8.92 23.85 -16.84
CA GLY A 153 -8.68 25.26 -16.56
C GLY A 153 -8.04 25.54 -15.20
N ARG A 154 -7.84 24.54 -14.34
CA ARG A 154 -7.19 24.74 -13.04
C ARG A 154 -5.72 25.10 -13.20
N VAL A 155 -5.30 26.12 -12.45
CA VAL A 155 -3.91 26.60 -12.42
C VAL A 155 -3.34 26.37 -11.03
N GLY A 156 -2.21 25.66 -10.95
CA GLY A 156 -1.45 25.45 -9.71
C GLY A 156 -0.12 26.18 -9.76
N ILE A 157 0.22 26.89 -8.68
CA ILE A 157 1.56 27.49 -8.47
C ILE A 157 2.13 26.97 -7.16
N GLY A 158 3.28 26.32 -7.22
CA GLY A 158 3.90 25.67 -6.05
C GLY A 158 3.21 24.37 -5.60
N THR A 159 2.14 23.95 -6.27
CA THR A 159 1.49 22.64 -6.13
C THR A 159 1.40 21.97 -7.49
N THR A 160 1.54 20.65 -7.53
CA THR A 160 1.32 19.85 -8.74
C THR A 160 -0.12 19.31 -8.82
N ASN A 161 -0.90 19.42 -7.74
CA ASN A 161 -2.29 18.96 -7.64
C ASN A 161 -3.17 20.11 -7.11
N PRO A 162 -3.55 21.08 -7.95
CA PRO A 162 -4.44 22.16 -7.53
C PRO A 162 -5.80 21.60 -7.11
N ASN A 163 -6.39 22.14 -6.05
CA ASN A 163 -7.70 21.69 -5.56
C ASN A 163 -8.77 21.73 -6.67
N SER A 164 -9.64 20.72 -6.75
CA SER A 164 -10.68 20.61 -7.78
C SER A 164 -11.70 21.75 -7.74
N SER A 165 -11.91 22.41 -6.60
CA SER A 165 -12.81 23.55 -6.47
C SER A 165 -12.15 24.90 -6.75
N ALA A 166 -10.86 24.94 -7.08
CA ALA A 166 -10.09 26.18 -7.25
C ALA A 166 -9.65 26.38 -8.71
N ILE A 167 -9.98 27.53 -9.29
CA ILE A 167 -9.44 27.92 -10.60
C ILE A 167 -7.95 28.30 -10.49
N LEU A 168 -7.52 28.82 -9.34
CA LEU A 168 -6.14 29.13 -9.00
C LEU A 168 -5.83 28.62 -7.58
N ASP A 169 -4.83 27.74 -7.46
CA ASP A 169 -4.32 27.23 -6.19
C ASP A 169 -2.84 27.62 -6.01
N LEU A 170 -2.55 28.30 -4.91
CA LEU A 170 -1.23 28.81 -4.57
C LEU A 170 -0.73 28.10 -3.31
N ASN A 171 0.24 27.21 -3.45
CA ASN A 171 0.83 26.48 -2.32
C ASN A 171 2.24 27.00 -2.01
N SER A 172 2.42 27.54 -0.81
CA SER A 172 3.73 27.92 -0.27
C SER A 172 3.68 27.97 1.25
N ILE A 173 4.75 27.53 1.92
CA ILE A 173 4.89 27.63 3.38
C ILE A 173 5.55 28.95 3.84
N ASN A 174 6.08 29.74 2.90
CA ASN A 174 6.88 30.93 3.22
C ASN A 174 6.69 32.12 2.27
N ARG A 175 5.71 32.07 1.35
CA ARG A 175 5.33 33.16 0.44
C ARG A 175 3.81 33.30 0.43
N GLY A 176 3.33 34.54 0.29
CA GLY A 176 1.91 34.84 0.14
C GLY A 176 1.56 35.39 -1.23
N LEU A 177 0.28 35.61 -1.48
CA LEU A 177 -0.20 36.34 -2.66
C LEU A 177 -0.05 37.86 -2.41
N LEU A 178 0.74 38.52 -3.25
CA LEU A 178 0.81 39.97 -3.27
C LEU A 178 -0.22 40.51 -4.27
N LEU A 179 -1.31 41.07 -3.75
CA LEU A 179 -2.34 41.74 -4.57
C LEU A 179 -1.75 42.99 -5.26
N PRO A 180 -2.37 43.48 -6.37
CA PRO A 180 -2.01 44.76 -6.95
C PRO A 180 -2.01 45.87 -5.90
N ARG A 181 -0.88 46.57 -5.78
CA ARG A 181 -0.65 47.62 -4.78
C ARG A 181 -0.75 48.99 -5.41
N MET A 182 -1.58 49.87 -4.86
CA MET A 182 -1.84 51.19 -5.42
C MET A 182 -2.22 52.19 -4.32
N SER A 183 -2.18 53.50 -4.59
CA SER A 183 -2.71 54.51 -3.66
C SER A 183 -4.23 54.55 -3.66
N THR A 184 -4.84 55.21 -2.67
CA THR A 184 -6.30 55.43 -2.63
C THR A 184 -6.83 56.06 -3.92
N THR A 185 -6.17 57.12 -4.41
CA THR A 185 -6.54 57.77 -5.67
C THR A 185 -6.46 56.84 -6.87
N GLN A 186 -5.48 55.94 -6.91
CA GLN A 186 -5.33 54.98 -8.00
C GLN A 186 -6.38 53.86 -7.94
N ARG A 187 -6.74 53.39 -6.74
CA ARG A 187 -7.83 52.42 -6.53
C ARG A 187 -9.17 52.98 -6.99
N GLU A 188 -9.48 54.23 -6.59
CA GLU A 188 -10.73 54.91 -6.98
C GLU A 188 -10.77 55.27 -8.46
N ALA A 189 -9.61 55.39 -9.12
CA ALA A 189 -9.52 55.65 -10.56
C ALA A 189 -9.65 54.39 -11.44
N ILE A 190 -9.81 53.19 -10.86
CA ILE A 190 -10.10 51.98 -11.64
C ILE A 190 -11.48 52.15 -12.29
N ASN A 191 -11.52 52.16 -13.62
CA ASN A 191 -12.77 52.29 -14.36
C ASN A 191 -13.53 50.95 -14.34
N ALA A 192 -14.80 50.99 -13.91
CA ALA A 192 -15.70 49.83 -13.82
C ALA A 192 -15.04 48.59 -13.18
N PRO A 193 -14.59 48.67 -11.91
CA PRO A 193 -14.01 47.52 -11.23
C PRO A 193 -15.03 46.38 -11.13
N ALA A 194 -14.56 45.14 -11.32
CA ALA A 194 -15.41 43.97 -11.26
C ALA A 194 -15.79 43.63 -9.80
N GLU A 195 -16.98 43.08 -9.59
CA GLU A 195 -17.40 42.54 -8.30
C GLU A 195 -16.40 41.47 -7.81
N GLY A 196 -15.95 41.58 -6.57
CA GLY A 196 -14.93 40.72 -5.98
C GLY A 196 -13.49 41.10 -6.32
N LEU A 197 -13.23 42.20 -7.02
CA LEU A 197 -11.87 42.65 -7.34
C LEU A 197 -11.09 42.98 -6.06
N LEU A 198 -9.92 42.36 -5.89
CA LEU A 198 -9.06 42.55 -4.71
C LEU A 198 -7.83 43.41 -5.01
N VAL A 199 -7.59 44.42 -4.17
CA VAL A 199 -6.40 45.28 -4.23
C VAL A 199 -5.86 45.57 -2.84
N TYR A 200 -4.60 45.97 -2.75
CA TYR A 200 -4.02 46.51 -1.52
C TYR A 200 -3.79 48.02 -1.68
N ASP A 201 -4.45 48.81 -0.84
CA ASP A 201 -4.30 50.26 -0.80
C ASP A 201 -3.09 50.62 0.09
N ASN A 202 -2.02 51.12 -0.52
CA ASN A 202 -0.80 51.51 0.16
C ASN A 202 -0.95 52.79 1.00
N THR A 203 -1.91 53.66 0.67
CA THR A 203 -2.15 54.91 1.42
C THR A 203 -2.84 54.61 2.74
N LEU A 204 -3.82 53.69 2.72
CA LEU A 204 -4.57 53.30 3.92
C LEU A 204 -4.03 52.04 4.60
N SER A 205 -3.07 51.36 3.98
CA SER A 205 -2.47 50.10 4.45
C SER A 205 -3.50 49.01 4.71
N LYS A 206 -4.45 48.85 3.78
CA LYS A 206 -5.57 47.91 3.90
C LYS A 206 -5.82 47.16 2.60
N THR A 207 -6.26 45.91 2.74
CA THR A 207 -6.82 45.14 1.62
C THR A 207 -8.27 45.55 1.39
N TYR A 208 -8.59 45.85 0.14
CA TYR A 208 -9.93 46.19 -0.32
C TYR A 208 -10.47 45.13 -1.29
N VAL A 209 -11.77 44.89 -1.20
CA VAL A 209 -12.58 44.16 -2.18
C VAL A 209 -13.61 45.13 -2.77
N TYR A 210 -13.81 45.09 -4.08
CA TYR A 210 -14.93 45.82 -4.69
C TYR A 210 -16.20 44.99 -4.54
N SER A 211 -17.22 45.54 -3.89
CA SER A 211 -18.48 44.90 -3.56
C SER A 211 -19.62 45.92 -3.65
N SER A 212 -20.76 45.53 -4.21
CA SER A 212 -21.99 46.33 -4.20
C SER A 212 -21.80 47.77 -4.73
N SER A 213 -20.98 47.91 -5.79
CA SER A 213 -20.61 49.20 -6.41
C SER A 213 -19.68 50.12 -5.60
N ASP A 214 -19.08 49.65 -4.50
CA ASP A 214 -18.10 50.40 -3.72
C ASP A 214 -16.92 49.52 -3.25
N TRP A 215 -15.88 50.14 -2.70
CA TRP A 215 -14.73 49.45 -2.16
C TRP A 215 -14.85 49.23 -0.65
N GLU A 216 -14.89 47.96 -0.25
CA GLU A 216 -14.98 47.54 1.14
C GLU A 216 -13.65 46.99 1.65
N THR A 217 -13.33 47.16 2.93
CA THR A 217 -12.10 46.61 3.52
C THR A 217 -12.32 45.19 4.04
N LEU A 218 -11.42 44.25 3.72
CA LEU A 218 -11.52 42.87 4.21
C LEU A 218 -11.01 42.67 5.65
N ALA A 219 -10.31 43.65 6.20
CA ALA A 219 -9.92 43.64 7.61
C ALA A 219 -11.06 44.19 8.46
N GLY A 220 -11.99 43.32 8.86
CA GLY A 220 -12.85 43.57 10.01
C GLY A 220 -11.97 43.86 11.22
N GLY A 221 -12.12 45.03 11.81
CA GLY A 221 -11.40 45.39 13.03
C GLY A 221 -11.56 44.29 14.07
N VAL A 222 -10.47 43.94 14.75
CA VAL A 222 -10.52 43.16 15.99
C VAL A 222 -11.17 44.03 17.07
N GLY A 223 -12.50 44.05 17.01
CA GLY A 223 -13.44 44.57 17.96
C GLY A 223 -14.77 43.95 17.57
N LEU A 224 -15.20 42.91 18.28
CA LEU A 224 -16.50 42.26 18.13
C LEU A 224 -17.65 43.20 18.56
N TRP A 225 -17.70 44.39 17.98
CA TRP A 225 -18.65 45.46 18.26
C TRP A 225 -18.79 46.33 17.00
N THR A 226 -19.32 45.76 15.92
CA THR A 226 -19.70 46.55 14.74
C THR A 226 -21.09 47.14 14.98
N GLU A 227 -21.16 48.47 14.97
CA GLU A 227 -22.39 49.23 14.78
C GLU A 227 -23.03 48.78 13.48
N ASP A 228 -24.09 47.98 13.57
CA ASP A 228 -25.05 47.89 12.49
C ASP A 228 -26.32 48.57 12.97
N ASN A 229 -26.79 49.54 12.18
CA ASN A 229 -27.88 50.47 12.49
C ASN A 229 -29.26 49.75 12.44
N SER A 230 -29.41 48.70 13.25
CA SER A 230 -30.61 47.89 13.45
C SER A 230 -30.79 47.68 14.96
N PRO A 231 -32.01 47.68 15.54
CA PRO A 231 -32.24 48.08 16.95
C PRO A 231 -31.89 47.00 17.99
N VAL A 232 -30.82 46.25 17.80
CA VAL A 232 -30.33 45.24 18.74
C VAL A 232 -28.80 45.29 18.78
N GLY A 233 -28.24 46.21 19.56
CA GLY A 233 -26.80 46.35 19.74
C GLY A 233 -26.46 46.73 21.17
N LEU A 234 -25.58 45.97 21.79
CA LEU A 234 -25.12 46.13 23.17
C LEU A 234 -24.46 47.50 23.46
N TYR A 235 -24.69 48.07 24.66
CA TYR A 235 -24.20 49.39 25.09
C TYR A 235 -23.21 49.30 26.25
N TYR A 236 -22.11 50.08 26.22
CA TYR A 236 -21.14 50.20 27.33
C TYR A 236 -21.05 51.64 27.86
N ASN A 237 -21.15 51.83 29.17
CA ASN A 237 -20.83 53.11 29.82
C ASN A 237 -20.15 52.90 31.17
N SER A 238 -18.95 53.50 31.31
CA SER A 238 -18.21 53.62 32.57
C SER A 238 -18.08 52.30 33.35
N GLY A 239 -17.68 51.22 32.67
CA GLY A 239 -17.41 49.92 33.32
C GLY A 239 -18.51 48.87 33.20
N ASN A 240 -19.66 49.17 32.57
CA ASN A 240 -20.78 48.23 32.49
C ASN A 240 -21.26 48.05 31.04
N ALA A 241 -21.54 46.81 30.63
CA ALA A 241 -22.08 46.43 29.32
C ALA A 241 -23.55 45.94 29.42
N ALA A 242 -24.43 46.33 28.49
CA ALA A 242 -25.87 46.03 28.44
C ALA A 242 -26.34 45.55 27.04
N VAL A 243 -27.47 44.84 26.91
CA VAL A 243 -28.13 44.47 25.62
C VAL A 243 -29.59 45.01 25.61
N GLY A 244 -30.00 45.86 24.65
CA GLY A 244 -31.43 46.16 24.38
C GLY A 244 -31.85 47.65 24.24
N ASP A 245 -33.08 47.87 23.75
CA ASP A 245 -33.74 49.17 23.46
C ASP A 245 -34.40 49.84 24.70
N GLN A 246 -34.53 51.17 24.66
CA GLN A 246 -35.06 52.04 25.72
C GLN A 246 -36.57 51.91 26.07
N ALA A 247 -37.39 51.13 25.36
CA ALA A 247 -38.83 51.06 25.64
C ALA A 247 -39.38 49.62 25.87
N GLN A 248 -39.60 49.33 27.15
CA GLN A 248 -40.40 48.24 27.75
C GLN A 248 -39.74 46.87 27.97
N PHE A 249 -39.80 46.48 29.24
CA PHE A 249 -39.03 45.44 29.95
C PHE A 249 -39.56 44.02 29.70
N LEU A 250 -38.70 42.99 29.83
CA LEU A 250 -38.94 41.71 30.55
C LEU A 250 -37.61 40.88 30.68
N ASN A 251 -36.54 41.58 31.05
CA ASN A 251 -35.26 41.17 31.69
C ASN A 251 -34.27 40.18 31.04
N ARG A 252 -33.09 40.72 30.69
CA ARG A 252 -31.72 40.16 30.89
C ARG A 252 -30.66 41.27 31.14
N PHE A 253 -30.98 42.29 31.95
CA PHE A 253 -29.99 43.32 32.39
C PHE A 253 -30.22 43.82 33.84
N PHE A 254 -29.13 44.27 34.49
CA PHE A 254 -28.82 44.35 35.95
C PHE A 254 -29.68 45.28 36.85
N VAL A 255 -29.73 44.98 38.17
CA VAL A 255 -30.27 45.87 39.24
C VAL A 255 -29.30 45.97 40.44
N ARG A 256 -29.05 47.20 40.93
CA ARG A 256 -28.27 47.53 42.14
C ARG A 256 -29.17 48.22 43.18
N SER A 257 -28.90 48.04 44.48
CA SER A 257 -29.42 48.94 45.53
C SER A 257 -28.29 49.58 46.35
N GLY A 258 -28.48 50.85 46.74
CA GLY A 258 -27.62 51.59 47.66
C GLY A 258 -27.80 51.18 49.12
N THR A 259 -27.04 51.85 50.00
CA THR A 259 -26.69 51.47 51.38
C THR A 259 -27.82 50.87 52.24
N GLY A 260 -27.59 49.64 52.71
CA GLY A 260 -28.35 49.00 53.81
C GLY A 260 -28.87 47.59 53.54
N ASN A 261 -28.90 47.10 52.29
CA ASN A 261 -29.49 45.79 51.97
C ASN A 261 -28.59 44.91 51.07
N PRO A 262 -28.34 43.65 51.44
CA PRO A 262 -27.62 42.70 50.57
C PRO A 262 -28.47 42.29 49.36
N ILE A 263 -27.81 42.09 48.23
CA ILE A 263 -28.40 41.53 47.01
C ILE A 263 -28.63 40.02 47.23
N ASN A 264 -29.86 39.64 47.57
CA ASN A 264 -30.32 38.25 47.53
C ASN A 264 -30.97 37.99 46.16
N GLY A 265 -30.29 37.21 45.31
CA GLY A 265 -30.84 36.79 44.02
C GLY A 265 -31.98 35.79 44.21
N ARG A 266 -33.22 36.25 44.04
CA ARG A 266 -34.43 35.44 44.06
C ARG A 266 -35.03 35.43 42.65
N PHE A 267 -35.03 34.27 41.99
CA PHE A 267 -35.78 34.08 40.74
C PHE A 267 -37.23 33.76 41.12
N LEU A 268 -38.09 34.78 41.07
CA LEU A 268 -39.53 34.65 41.27
C LEU A 268 -40.24 34.42 39.95
N SER A 269 -41.08 33.40 39.90
CA SER A 269 -42.20 33.37 38.98
C SER A 269 -43.45 33.76 39.77
N ASP A 270 -43.95 34.97 39.54
CA ASP A 270 -45.20 35.44 40.17
C ASP A 270 -46.41 35.00 39.33
N TYR A 271 -46.51 33.70 39.02
CA TYR A 271 -47.69 33.14 38.37
C TYR A 271 -48.68 32.60 39.40
N THR A 272 -49.86 33.21 39.49
CA THR A 272 -50.95 32.85 40.43
C THR A 272 -52.05 31.99 39.81
N GLY A 273 -51.83 31.44 38.61
CA GLY A 273 -52.76 30.53 37.93
C GLY A 273 -52.42 29.05 38.14
N GLY A 274 -53.41 28.16 38.00
CA GLY A 274 -53.28 26.71 38.18
C GLY A 274 -52.58 25.94 37.05
N LEU A 275 -51.51 26.49 36.45
CA LEU A 275 -50.69 25.79 35.46
C LEU A 275 -49.24 25.63 35.93
N THR A 276 -48.56 24.61 35.42
CA THR A 276 -47.21 24.16 35.80
C THR A 276 -46.12 25.21 35.51
N THR A 277 -45.27 25.51 36.49
CA THR A 277 -44.12 26.43 36.36
C THR A 277 -42.80 25.69 36.56
N TYR A 278 -41.77 26.10 35.81
CA TYR A 278 -40.40 25.56 35.88
C TYR A 278 -39.46 26.60 36.50
N GLY A 279 -38.64 26.20 37.48
CA GLY A 279 -37.64 27.06 38.11
C GLY A 279 -36.42 26.28 38.60
N VAL A 280 -35.24 26.87 38.48
CA VAL A 280 -33.98 26.33 39.00
C VAL A 280 -33.75 26.96 40.39
N LEU A 281 -33.84 26.13 41.44
CA LEU A 281 -33.57 26.43 42.86
C LEU A 281 -34.62 27.27 43.63
N SER A 282 -35.52 26.60 44.37
CA SER A 282 -36.18 27.19 45.53
C SER A 282 -36.69 26.07 46.46
N GLU A 283 -36.50 26.20 47.76
CA GLU A 283 -37.16 25.35 48.76
C GLU A 283 -38.69 25.47 48.55
N VAL A 284 -39.41 24.37 48.32
CA VAL A 284 -40.88 24.39 48.16
C VAL A 284 -41.56 23.79 49.39
N PRO A 285 -41.62 24.50 50.53
CA PRO A 285 -42.51 24.13 51.62
C PRO A 285 -43.92 24.63 51.27
N GLY A 286 -44.84 23.69 51.04
CA GLY A 286 -46.23 24.00 50.76
C GLY A 286 -47.11 22.76 50.83
N THR A 287 -48.31 22.92 51.40
CA THR A 287 -49.38 21.92 51.48
C THR A 287 -50.23 22.00 50.21
N GLY A 288 -50.13 21.02 49.31
CA GLY A 288 -50.91 20.96 48.06
C GLY A 288 -50.57 19.74 47.19
N THR A 289 -51.47 19.40 46.25
CA THR A 289 -51.54 18.11 45.52
C THR A 289 -50.88 18.12 44.12
N GLY A 290 -49.82 18.90 43.90
CA GLY A 290 -49.16 19.05 42.59
C GLY A 290 -47.83 18.28 42.43
N VAL A 291 -47.48 17.91 41.18
CA VAL A 291 -46.21 17.26 40.79
C VAL A 291 -45.03 18.25 40.90
N ARG A 292 -43.86 17.77 41.38
CA ARG A 292 -42.70 18.62 41.70
C ARG A 292 -41.46 18.17 40.91
N TYR A 293 -40.78 19.12 40.25
CA TYR A 293 -39.53 18.88 39.52
C TYR A 293 -38.45 19.83 40.02
N GLY A 294 -37.25 19.33 40.31
CA GLY A 294 -36.12 20.15 40.74
C GLY A 294 -34.76 19.49 40.47
N MET A 295 -33.77 20.31 40.09
CA MET A 295 -32.39 19.85 39.83
C MET A 295 -31.56 19.68 41.11
N TYR A 296 -32.05 20.16 42.27
CA TYR A 296 -31.48 19.92 43.60
C TYR A 296 -32.61 20.00 44.63
N GLY A 297 -33.04 18.88 45.24
CA GLY A 297 -34.20 18.89 46.13
C GLY A 297 -34.28 17.71 47.10
N ARG A 298 -34.60 17.98 48.37
CA ARG A 298 -35.01 16.99 49.37
C ARG A 298 -36.53 16.86 49.34
N GLY A 299 -37.06 15.74 48.85
CA GLY A 299 -38.49 15.45 48.84
C GLY A 299 -38.88 14.50 49.98
N ILE A 300 -39.85 14.89 50.82
CA ILE A 300 -40.49 14.02 51.81
C ILE A 300 -41.95 13.85 51.37
N ALA A 301 -42.35 12.65 50.97
CA ALA A 301 -43.76 12.33 50.72
C ALA A 301 -44.45 12.03 52.07
N PRO A 302 -45.55 12.74 52.43
CA PRO A 302 -46.35 12.37 53.58
C PRO A 302 -46.98 10.99 53.42
N ALA A 303 -47.31 10.32 54.52
CA ALA A 303 -48.02 9.05 54.49
C ALA A 303 -49.39 9.20 53.78
N GLY A 304 -49.62 8.39 52.73
CA GLY A 304 -50.88 8.34 51.97
C GLY A 304 -50.89 9.00 50.59
N ASP A 305 -49.77 9.55 50.10
CA ASP A 305 -49.67 10.19 48.78
C ASP A 305 -49.06 9.25 47.71
N ALA A 306 -49.64 9.23 46.51
CA ALA A 306 -49.27 8.37 45.39
C ALA A 306 -48.39 9.04 44.32
N SER A 307 -47.95 10.29 44.55
CA SER A 307 -47.23 11.09 43.55
C SER A 307 -45.75 10.68 43.37
N PRO A 308 -45.23 10.55 42.14
CA PRO A 308 -43.81 10.23 41.89
C PRO A 308 -42.89 11.44 42.10
N ALA A 309 -41.64 11.19 42.51
CA ALA A 309 -40.61 12.22 42.73
C ALA A 309 -39.36 11.98 41.85
N TYR A 310 -38.84 13.05 41.23
CA TYR A 310 -37.72 13.01 40.29
C TYR A 310 -36.64 14.05 40.67
N GLY A 311 -35.36 13.66 40.74
CA GLY A 311 -34.26 14.57 41.05
C GLY A 311 -32.90 14.11 40.52
N VAL A 312 -32.02 15.07 40.19
CA VAL A 312 -30.66 14.81 39.67
C VAL A 312 -29.63 14.65 40.80
N TYR A 313 -29.85 15.29 41.96
CA TYR A 313 -29.09 15.08 43.20
C TYR A 313 -30.04 15.21 44.42
N GLY A 314 -30.32 14.12 45.14
CA GLY A 314 -31.25 14.16 46.28
C GLY A 314 -31.46 12.83 47.03
N ILE A 315 -31.72 12.90 48.34
CA ILE A 315 -32.16 11.77 49.18
C ILE A 315 -33.69 11.68 49.08
N GLY A 316 -34.22 10.55 48.61
CA GLY A 316 -35.65 10.26 48.56
C GLY A 316 -36.04 9.21 49.59
N THR A 317 -37.08 9.46 50.38
CA THR A 317 -37.68 8.50 51.31
C THR A 317 -39.16 8.34 50.98
N ALA A 318 -39.56 7.13 50.57
CA ALA A 318 -40.95 6.78 50.35
C ALA A 318 -41.51 5.98 51.52
N ASN A 319 -42.63 6.44 52.08
CA ASN A 319 -43.34 5.78 53.18
C ASN A 319 -44.65 5.11 52.71
N SER A 320 -44.79 4.81 51.42
CA SER A 320 -45.99 4.18 50.82
C SER A 320 -45.64 2.92 50.01
N THR A 321 -46.61 2.03 49.83
CA THR A 321 -46.47 0.76 49.11
C THR A 321 -46.45 0.89 47.58
N THR A 322 -46.68 2.08 47.02
CA THR A 322 -46.89 2.28 45.57
C THR A 322 -46.02 3.38 44.93
N SER A 323 -45.13 4.03 45.67
CA SER A 323 -44.30 5.14 45.17
C SER A 323 -43.10 4.66 44.32
N LYS A 324 -42.74 5.42 43.27
CA LYS A 324 -41.53 5.22 42.44
C LYS A 324 -40.56 6.40 42.60
N ILE A 325 -39.25 6.14 42.71
CA ILE A 325 -38.18 7.15 42.87
C ILE A 325 -37.10 6.94 41.81
N TYR A 326 -36.65 8.01 41.17
CA TYR A 326 -35.55 8.01 40.19
C TYR A 326 -34.52 9.09 40.57
N GLY A 327 -33.24 8.69 40.74
CA GLY A 327 -32.15 9.59 41.15
C GLY A 327 -30.84 9.32 40.39
N VAL A 328 -30.13 10.37 39.99
CA VAL A 328 -28.85 10.28 39.25
C VAL A 328 -27.64 10.28 40.19
N PHE A 329 -27.72 10.95 41.36
CA PHE A 329 -26.74 10.85 42.47
C PHE A 329 -27.48 10.95 43.83
N GLY A 330 -27.56 9.87 44.61
CA GLY A 330 -28.20 9.89 45.93
C GLY A 330 -28.42 8.53 46.59
N LEU A 331 -28.41 8.49 47.92
CA LEU A 331 -28.80 7.32 48.74
C LEU A 331 -30.30 7.09 48.61
N VAL A 332 -30.70 5.91 48.10
CA VAL A 332 -32.11 5.49 47.98
C VAL A 332 -32.41 4.46 49.07
N ASN A 333 -33.29 4.81 50.03
CA ASN A 333 -33.74 3.90 51.09
C ASN A 333 -35.26 3.80 51.07
N GLY A 334 -35.78 2.57 50.99
CA GLY A 334 -37.20 2.26 51.06
C GLY A 334 -37.46 0.85 51.59
N THR A 335 -38.62 0.63 52.18
CA THR A 335 -39.05 -0.67 52.75
C THR A 335 -40.13 -1.36 51.92
N GLY A 336 -40.42 -0.87 50.71
CA GLY A 336 -41.47 -1.37 49.80
C GLY A 336 -40.94 -2.27 48.66
N THR A 337 -41.85 -2.88 47.89
CA THR A 337 -41.58 -3.87 46.82
C THR A 337 -41.42 -3.27 45.40
N GLY A 338 -41.34 -1.95 45.26
CA GLY A 338 -41.19 -1.27 43.96
C GLY A 338 -39.77 -1.34 43.38
N LYS A 339 -39.63 -1.35 42.04
CA LYS A 339 -38.32 -1.30 41.34
C LYS A 339 -37.63 0.06 41.55
N MET A 340 -36.33 0.05 41.85
CA MET A 340 -35.50 1.23 42.08
C MET A 340 -34.31 1.26 41.11
N TYR A 341 -33.91 2.46 40.63
CA TYR A 341 -32.80 2.64 39.70
C TYR A 341 -31.91 3.81 40.17
N ALA A 342 -30.60 3.59 40.28
CA ALA A 342 -29.61 4.60 40.66
C ALA A 342 -28.34 4.48 39.81
N VAL A 343 -27.71 5.61 39.45
CA VAL A 343 -26.49 5.66 38.61
C VAL A 343 -25.22 5.99 39.43
N TYR A 344 -25.34 6.15 40.75
CA TYR A 344 -24.22 6.23 41.70
C TYR A 344 -24.72 5.93 43.12
N GLY A 345 -24.70 4.68 43.57
CA GLY A 345 -25.15 4.34 44.92
C GLY A 345 -25.28 2.84 45.25
N PHE A 346 -25.11 2.52 46.52
CA PHE A 346 -25.32 1.19 47.10
C PHE A 346 -26.80 0.78 46.94
N ALA A 347 -27.06 -0.35 46.27
CA ALA A 347 -28.40 -0.88 46.06
C ALA A 347 -28.64 -2.07 47.01
N ASN A 348 -29.53 -1.93 47.99
CA ASN A 348 -29.88 -3.01 48.91
C ASN A 348 -31.32 -3.48 48.65
N GLY A 349 -31.46 -4.70 48.11
CA GLY A 349 -32.72 -5.31 47.64
C GLY A 349 -32.44 -6.43 46.63
N ALA A 350 -33.45 -7.23 46.27
CA ALA A 350 -33.32 -8.25 45.22
C ALA A 350 -33.40 -7.64 43.80
N ASN A 351 -32.57 -8.13 42.87
CA ASN A 351 -32.49 -7.73 41.44
C ASN A 351 -31.90 -6.32 41.17
N ASN A 352 -30.63 -6.07 41.54
CA ASN A 352 -29.96 -4.77 41.37
C ASN A 352 -28.76 -4.82 40.39
N TYR A 353 -28.46 -3.70 39.71
CA TYR A 353 -27.27 -3.49 38.84
C TYR A 353 -26.64 -2.10 39.11
N ALA A 354 -25.30 -1.98 39.23
CA ALA A 354 -24.56 -0.72 39.48
C ALA A 354 -23.16 -0.69 38.81
N ILE A 355 -22.59 0.49 38.48
CA ILE A 355 -21.31 0.69 37.75
C ILE A 355 -20.47 1.84 38.39
N TYR A 356 -19.17 1.68 38.71
CA TYR A 356 -18.26 2.79 39.15
C TYR A 356 -16.74 2.59 38.83
N GLY A 357 -15.97 3.70 38.69
CA GLY A 357 -14.51 3.72 38.97
C GLY A 357 -13.80 5.10 38.92
N LEU A 358 -13.06 5.48 39.99
CA LEU A 358 -11.87 6.37 39.96
C LEU A 358 -10.95 6.07 41.17
N ALA A 359 -9.64 5.98 40.95
CA ALA A 359 -8.63 5.51 41.91
C ALA A 359 -7.48 6.52 42.10
N ASN A 360 -7.08 6.80 43.35
CA ASN A 360 -5.96 7.70 43.68
C ASN A 360 -5.12 7.11 44.83
N HIS A 361 -4.40 6.01 44.56
CA HIS A 361 -3.32 5.48 45.39
C HIS A 361 -2.44 4.49 44.60
N ALA A 362 -1.24 4.19 45.09
CA ALA A 362 -0.20 3.44 44.36
C ALA A 362 -0.55 1.99 43.95
N ASP A 363 -1.67 1.42 44.43
CA ASP A 363 -2.15 0.08 44.06
C ASP A 363 -3.69 0.02 43.92
N ALA A 364 -4.32 1.08 43.40
CA ALA A 364 -5.77 1.16 43.27
C ALA A 364 -6.25 0.87 41.83
N LEU A 365 -7.12 -0.13 41.67
CA LEU A 365 -7.79 -0.48 40.41
C LEU A 365 -9.13 0.26 40.29
N ALA A 366 -9.37 0.94 39.16
CA ALA A 366 -10.65 1.56 38.84
C ALA A 366 -11.51 0.60 38.00
N GLY A 367 -12.63 0.13 38.56
CA GLY A 367 -13.59 -0.76 37.91
C GLY A 367 -13.49 -2.21 38.38
N PHE A 368 -14.12 -2.54 39.52
CA PHE A 368 -14.32 -3.91 39.97
C PHE A 368 -15.80 -4.27 39.81
N PHE A 369 -16.10 -5.18 38.88
CA PHE A 369 -17.43 -5.79 38.76
C PHE A 369 -17.40 -7.13 39.48
N GLN A 370 -18.15 -7.26 40.58
CA GLN A 370 -18.37 -8.54 41.23
C GLN A 370 -19.57 -9.22 40.55
N GLY A 371 -19.32 -10.00 39.49
CA GLY A 371 -20.34 -10.74 38.74
C GLY A 371 -20.31 -10.47 37.22
N GLU A 372 -21.31 -11.03 36.53
CA GLU A 372 -21.44 -11.01 35.07
C GLU A 372 -21.55 -9.57 34.50
N VAL A 373 -20.62 -9.19 33.62
CA VAL A 373 -20.70 -7.94 32.84
C VAL A 373 -21.21 -8.25 31.45
N ARG A 374 -22.45 -7.84 31.14
CA ARG A 374 -23.05 -7.97 29.80
C ARG A 374 -22.96 -6.66 29.03
N ILE A 375 -22.33 -6.68 27.85
CA ILE A 375 -22.33 -5.56 26.91
C ILE A 375 -23.09 -6.00 25.66
N GLY A 376 -24.33 -5.52 25.46
CA GLY A 376 -25.18 -5.90 24.32
C GLY A 376 -26.28 -4.87 24.00
N SER A 377 -26.85 -4.95 22.79
CA SER A 377 -27.92 -4.08 22.29
C SER A 377 -29.32 -4.55 22.75
N SER A 378 -30.31 -3.66 22.74
CA SER A 378 -31.57 -3.80 23.50
C SER A 378 -32.75 -4.48 22.78
N GLU A 379 -32.52 -5.21 21.68
CA GLU A 379 -33.61 -5.83 20.91
C GLU A 379 -33.30 -7.30 20.64
N ALA A 380 -33.92 -8.21 21.40
CA ALA A 380 -34.18 -9.65 21.16
C ALA A 380 -33.08 -10.58 20.57
N SER A 381 -31.88 -10.09 20.28
CA SER A 381 -30.77 -10.82 19.68
C SER A 381 -29.52 -10.58 20.52
N VAL A 382 -29.11 -11.60 21.27
CA VAL A 382 -28.21 -11.47 22.42
C VAL A 382 -26.75 -11.51 21.96
N SER A 383 -26.32 -10.52 21.17
CA SER A 383 -24.88 -10.30 20.97
C SER A 383 -24.33 -9.65 22.23
N THR A 384 -23.86 -10.48 23.15
CA THR A 384 -23.25 -10.02 24.41
C THR A 384 -21.78 -10.39 24.48
N ILE A 385 -20.94 -9.45 24.89
CA ILE A 385 -19.66 -9.80 25.52
C ILE A 385 -19.98 -10.05 26.99
N ASN A 386 -19.79 -11.28 27.43
CA ASN A 386 -19.87 -11.66 28.84
C ASN A 386 -18.45 -11.75 29.41
N ILE A 387 -18.17 -11.00 30.47
CA ILE A 387 -16.95 -11.13 31.26
C ILE A 387 -17.35 -11.62 32.66
N ASP A 388 -17.04 -12.88 32.96
CA ASP A 388 -17.36 -13.50 34.25
C ASP A 388 -16.05 -13.84 35.00
N PRO A 389 -15.68 -13.08 36.04
CA PRO A 389 -14.51 -13.39 36.87
C PRO A 389 -14.74 -14.55 37.86
N SER A 390 -15.95 -15.13 37.90
CA SER A 390 -16.40 -16.07 38.94
C SER A 390 -16.86 -17.44 38.42
N GLY A 391 -16.42 -17.84 37.21
CA GLY A 391 -16.69 -19.16 36.67
C GLY A 391 -16.37 -20.29 37.68
N GLN A 392 -17.14 -21.38 37.63
CA GLN A 392 -17.35 -22.46 38.62
C GLN A 392 -16.09 -23.17 39.20
N SER A 393 -14.89 -22.69 38.92
CA SER A 393 -13.59 -23.22 39.34
C SER A 393 -12.48 -22.15 39.48
N SER A 394 -12.83 -20.87 39.68
CA SER A 394 -11.92 -19.69 39.79
C SER A 394 -11.32 -19.16 38.47
N ALA A 395 -11.89 -19.56 37.33
CA ALA A 395 -11.48 -19.08 36.02
C ALA A 395 -12.28 -17.83 35.61
N GLY A 396 -11.59 -16.77 35.20
CA GLY A 396 -12.23 -15.70 34.46
C GLY A 396 -12.54 -16.16 33.02
N THR A 397 -13.75 -15.88 32.52
CA THR A 397 -14.11 -16.14 31.12
C THR A 397 -14.48 -14.85 30.39
N ILE A 398 -14.23 -14.85 29.07
CA ILE A 398 -14.77 -13.88 28.12
C ILE A 398 -15.49 -14.68 27.04
N ASP A 399 -16.82 -14.59 27.03
CA ASP A 399 -17.66 -15.24 26.02
C ASP A 399 -18.26 -14.19 25.08
N MET A 400 -18.21 -14.45 23.79
CA MET A 400 -18.91 -13.70 22.75
C MET A 400 -20.01 -14.57 22.16
N TYR A 401 -21.19 -13.99 22.02
CA TYR A 401 -22.37 -14.67 21.50
C TYR A 401 -22.80 -14.04 20.18
N ASP A 402 -23.27 -14.86 19.24
CA ASP A 402 -23.97 -14.42 18.05
C ASP A 402 -25.38 -13.92 18.38
N ASP A 403 -26.03 -13.30 17.41
CA ASP A 403 -27.34 -12.68 17.53
C ASP A 403 -28.46 -13.69 17.87
N ASP A 404 -28.27 -14.96 17.55
CA ASP A 404 -29.16 -16.09 17.88
C ASP A 404 -28.94 -16.66 19.29
N GLY A 405 -27.91 -16.19 20.01
CA GLY A 405 -27.50 -16.66 21.34
C GLY A 405 -26.50 -17.82 21.34
N THR A 406 -25.98 -18.23 20.19
CA THR A 406 -24.91 -19.22 20.07
C THR A 406 -23.58 -18.61 20.53
N LYS A 407 -22.80 -19.32 21.34
CA LYS A 407 -21.49 -18.84 21.81
C LYS A 407 -20.43 -19.09 20.74
N THR A 408 -19.93 -18.04 20.09
CA THR A 408 -19.01 -18.15 18.94
C THR A 408 -17.54 -18.07 19.32
N ILE A 409 -17.19 -17.37 20.40
CA ILE A 409 -15.81 -17.26 20.91
C ILE A 409 -15.84 -17.36 22.43
N SER A 410 -14.97 -18.20 22.99
CA SER A 410 -14.80 -18.38 24.43
C SER A 410 -13.32 -18.32 24.78
N ILE A 411 -12.93 -17.38 25.65
CA ILE A 411 -11.59 -17.29 26.22
C ILE A 411 -11.68 -17.59 27.71
N ARG A 412 -10.96 -18.60 28.18
CA ARG A 412 -10.98 -19.03 29.58
C ARG A 412 -9.59 -18.96 30.19
N ALA A 413 -9.49 -18.47 31.42
CA ALA A 413 -8.23 -18.44 32.16
C ALA A 413 -7.73 -19.85 32.53
N ASN A 414 -8.66 -20.79 32.74
CA ASN A 414 -8.39 -22.20 32.97
C ASN A 414 -9.67 -23.04 32.73
N GLN A 415 -9.54 -24.23 32.15
CA GLN A 415 -10.67 -25.17 32.02
C GLN A 415 -11.04 -25.84 33.36
N ASN A 416 -10.03 -26.18 34.17
CA ASN A 416 -10.20 -26.73 35.52
C ASN A 416 -8.96 -26.43 36.41
N THR A 417 -8.79 -27.15 37.52
CA THR A 417 -7.68 -26.93 38.47
C THR A 417 -6.31 -27.40 37.96
N SER A 418 -6.25 -28.05 36.79
CA SER A 418 -5.07 -28.77 36.30
C SER A 418 -4.83 -28.59 34.80
N GLN A 419 -5.56 -27.67 34.15
CA GLN A 419 -5.43 -27.31 32.73
C GLN A 419 -5.35 -25.79 32.62
N GLY A 420 -4.60 -25.31 31.63
CA GLY A 420 -4.26 -23.90 31.43
C GLY A 420 -5.34 -23.11 30.71
N GLY A 421 -4.96 -21.92 30.22
CA GLY A 421 -5.87 -21.06 29.47
C GLY A 421 -6.26 -21.65 28.11
N GLU A 422 -7.50 -21.41 27.72
CA GLU A 422 -8.14 -21.98 26.52
C GLU A 422 -8.79 -20.88 25.68
N ILE A 423 -8.74 -21.03 24.36
CA ILE A 423 -9.55 -20.28 23.40
C ILE A 423 -10.29 -21.27 22.51
N GLU A 424 -11.62 -21.26 22.57
CA GLU A 424 -12.50 -22.01 21.68
C GLU A 424 -13.21 -21.05 20.72
N MET A 425 -13.31 -21.44 19.45
CA MET A 425 -14.17 -20.78 18.46
C MET A 425 -15.12 -21.81 17.85
N THR A 426 -16.41 -21.45 17.73
CA THR A 426 -17.43 -22.34 17.16
C THR A 426 -17.95 -21.83 15.83
N ASN A 427 -18.53 -22.72 15.03
CA ASN A 427 -19.38 -22.33 13.90
C ASN A 427 -20.75 -21.81 14.39
N ASP A 428 -21.59 -21.40 13.45
CA ASP A 428 -22.97 -20.92 13.66
C ASP A 428 -23.91 -21.98 14.24
N ALA A 429 -23.59 -23.26 14.11
CA ALA A 429 -24.30 -24.36 14.76
C ALA A 429 -23.83 -24.65 16.20
N GLY A 430 -22.79 -23.94 16.68
CA GLY A 430 -22.23 -24.10 18.02
C GLY A 430 -21.20 -25.24 18.16
N SER A 431 -20.79 -25.88 17.06
CA SER A 431 -19.70 -26.86 17.06
C SER A 431 -18.34 -26.16 17.12
N ILE A 432 -17.43 -26.62 17.98
CA ILE A 432 -16.04 -26.11 18.03
C ILE A 432 -15.39 -26.40 16.68
N THR A 433 -14.72 -25.39 16.10
CA THR A 433 -13.95 -25.52 14.85
C THR A 433 -12.47 -25.16 15.06
N ILE A 434 -12.16 -24.38 16.09
CA ILE A 434 -10.79 -24.05 16.50
C ILE A 434 -10.70 -24.16 18.01
N ASP A 435 -9.70 -24.90 18.47
CA ASP A 435 -9.38 -25.09 19.87
C ASP A 435 -7.88 -24.84 20.10
N ILE A 436 -7.56 -23.99 21.06
CA ILE A 436 -6.19 -23.65 21.45
C ILE A 436 -6.11 -23.74 22.97
N ASP A 437 -5.32 -24.68 23.46
CA ASP A 437 -5.16 -24.95 24.88
C ASP A 437 -3.68 -24.84 25.26
N ALA A 438 -3.38 -24.11 26.33
CA ALA A 438 -2.04 -23.97 26.85
C ALA A 438 -1.52 -25.23 27.56
N ASP A 439 -2.42 -26.08 28.06
CA ASP A 439 -2.09 -27.28 28.82
C ASP A 439 -3.21 -28.34 28.73
N TRP A 440 -3.34 -28.98 27.55
CA TRP A 440 -4.45 -29.90 27.22
C TRP A 440 -4.52 -31.16 28.09
N SER A 441 -3.41 -31.55 28.72
CA SER A 441 -3.35 -32.77 29.51
C SER A 441 -2.66 -32.52 30.84
N THR A 442 -2.90 -33.40 31.82
CA THR A 442 -2.24 -33.34 33.14
C THR A 442 -0.71 -33.48 33.09
N GLN A 443 -0.13 -33.62 31.91
CA GLN A 443 1.27 -33.91 31.65
C GLN A 443 2.02 -32.76 31.00
N GLY A 444 1.38 -31.60 30.78
CA GLY A 444 2.03 -30.41 30.24
C GLY A 444 2.01 -30.39 28.72
N GLY A 445 1.61 -29.28 28.09
CA GLY A 445 1.90 -29.01 26.69
C GLY A 445 0.85 -28.20 25.95
N GLY A 446 1.29 -27.26 25.11
CA GLY A 446 0.40 -26.53 24.22
C GLY A 446 -0.23 -27.46 23.16
N TYR A 447 -1.51 -27.23 22.90
CA TYR A 447 -2.36 -27.98 21.98
C TYR A 447 -3.09 -27.02 21.06
N MET A 448 -3.23 -27.41 19.80
CA MET A 448 -4.11 -26.73 18.87
C MET A 448 -4.82 -27.76 18.00
N ALA A 449 -6.13 -27.60 17.82
CA ALA A 449 -6.90 -28.41 16.90
C ALA A 449 -7.78 -27.58 15.98
N LEU A 450 -7.93 -28.09 14.75
CA LEU A 450 -8.93 -27.65 13.79
C LEU A 450 -9.91 -28.79 13.58
N GLU A 451 -11.18 -28.51 13.84
CA GLU A 451 -12.28 -29.48 13.77
C GLU A 451 -13.19 -29.14 12.59
N ASP A 452 -13.83 -30.15 12.01
CA ASP A 452 -14.87 -29.95 11.00
C ASP A 452 -16.24 -29.66 11.64
N ASP A 453 -17.26 -29.47 10.80
CA ASP A 453 -18.62 -29.14 11.27
C ASP A 453 -19.28 -30.22 12.16
N ASN A 454 -18.73 -31.44 12.18
CA ASN A 454 -19.19 -32.55 13.01
C ASN A 454 -18.33 -32.72 14.28
N SER A 455 -17.50 -31.73 14.63
CA SER A 455 -16.55 -31.77 15.74
C SER A 455 -15.52 -32.91 15.62
N ALA A 456 -15.19 -33.31 14.39
CA ALA A 456 -14.11 -34.25 14.14
C ALA A 456 -12.80 -33.48 13.90
N ARG A 457 -11.78 -33.79 14.71
CA ARG A 457 -10.43 -33.20 14.58
C ARG A 457 -9.78 -33.62 13.27
N ARG A 458 -9.43 -32.64 12.44
CA ARG A 458 -8.79 -32.84 11.14
C ARG A 458 -7.31 -32.50 11.18
N ILE A 459 -6.94 -31.52 11.99
CA ILE A 459 -5.54 -31.13 12.21
C ILE A 459 -5.33 -31.02 13.71
N ILE A 460 -4.28 -31.66 14.21
CA ILE A 460 -3.85 -31.58 15.60
C ILE A 460 -2.38 -31.19 15.63
N MET A 461 -2.02 -30.21 16.45
CA MET A 461 -0.65 -29.83 16.73
C MET A 461 -0.38 -29.99 18.23
N LEU A 462 0.65 -30.74 18.56
CA LEU A 462 1.05 -31.05 19.93
C LEU A 462 2.44 -30.50 20.19
N ALA A 463 2.61 -29.74 21.28
CA ALA A 463 3.94 -29.36 21.75
C ALA A 463 4.75 -30.57 22.22
N ASN A 464 4.06 -31.61 22.71
CA ASN A 464 4.63 -32.89 23.09
C ASN A 464 3.56 -33.98 23.02
N GLU A 465 3.92 -35.14 22.49
CA GLU A 465 2.99 -36.29 22.36
C GLU A 465 2.79 -37.05 23.67
N ALA A 466 3.80 -37.05 24.53
CA ALA A 466 3.79 -37.57 25.90
C ALA A 466 4.96 -37.00 26.71
N VAL A 467 5.05 -37.36 28.00
CA VAL A 467 6.17 -36.97 28.88
C VAL A 467 7.51 -37.40 28.27
N GLY A 468 8.33 -36.42 27.91
CA GLY A 468 9.66 -36.64 27.35
C GLY A 468 9.70 -36.91 25.85
N GLN A 469 8.57 -36.76 25.13
CA GLN A 469 8.49 -36.84 23.67
C GLN A 469 8.51 -35.44 23.03
N GLY A 470 8.86 -35.40 21.74
CA GLY A 470 8.87 -34.18 20.92
C GLY A 470 7.49 -33.72 20.45
N ALA A 471 7.48 -32.61 19.72
CA ALA A 471 6.28 -32.04 19.10
C ALA A 471 5.83 -32.86 17.88
N SER A 472 4.52 -32.85 17.60
CA SER A 472 3.98 -33.44 16.38
C SER A 472 2.86 -32.64 15.74
N MET A 473 2.65 -32.88 14.44
CA MET A 473 1.50 -32.38 13.70
C MET A 473 0.85 -33.53 12.93
N GLN A 474 -0.43 -33.74 13.19
CA GLN A 474 -1.22 -34.87 12.73
C GLN A 474 -2.36 -34.38 11.83
N LEU A 475 -2.50 -34.98 10.64
CA LEU A 475 -3.56 -34.69 9.68
C LEU A 475 -4.39 -35.95 9.43
N PHE A 476 -5.70 -35.81 9.62
CA PHE A 476 -6.66 -36.89 9.49
C PHE A 476 -7.45 -36.76 8.18
N ASP A 477 -7.74 -37.88 7.54
CA ASP A 477 -8.66 -37.91 6.40
C ASP A 477 -10.11 -37.66 6.85
N ASN A 478 -11.06 -37.62 5.91
CA ASN A 478 -12.48 -37.40 6.20
C ASN A 478 -13.12 -38.51 7.06
N ALA A 479 -12.56 -39.72 7.07
CA ALA A 479 -13.01 -40.83 7.92
C ALA A 479 -12.45 -40.74 9.35
N GLY A 480 -11.55 -39.78 9.63
CA GLY A 480 -10.90 -39.62 10.93
C GLY A 480 -9.67 -40.52 11.10
N VAL A 481 -9.11 -41.02 10.00
CA VAL A 481 -7.90 -41.85 10.02
C VAL A 481 -6.68 -40.94 9.86
N LEU A 482 -5.67 -41.10 10.72
CA LEU A 482 -4.39 -40.39 10.60
C LEU A 482 -3.69 -40.80 9.30
N THR A 483 -3.49 -39.86 8.38
CA THR A 483 -2.85 -40.11 7.08
C THR A 483 -1.50 -39.42 6.93
N ILE A 484 -1.27 -38.32 7.63
CA ILE A 484 0.03 -37.64 7.63
C ILE A 484 0.40 -37.30 9.07
N ASP A 485 1.59 -37.71 9.47
CA ASP A 485 2.16 -37.41 10.78
C ASP A 485 3.57 -36.85 10.62
N LEU A 486 3.79 -35.65 11.17
CA LEU A 486 5.09 -35.01 11.25
C LEU A 486 5.54 -35.05 12.70
N ASP A 487 6.38 -36.01 13.03
CA ASP A 487 6.84 -36.28 14.40
C ASP A 487 8.31 -35.87 14.53
N ALA A 488 8.62 -35.02 15.52
CA ALA A 488 9.99 -34.55 15.76
C ALA A 488 10.90 -35.58 16.46
N ASP A 489 10.34 -36.61 17.09
CA ASP A 489 11.00 -37.58 17.97
C ASP A 489 10.47 -39.02 17.78
N PHE A 490 10.09 -39.40 16.56
CA PHE A 490 9.67 -40.78 16.29
C PHE A 490 10.81 -41.78 16.54
N GLY A 491 10.81 -42.38 17.74
CA GLY A 491 11.88 -43.25 18.23
C GLY A 491 13.24 -42.57 18.31
N GLY A 492 13.31 -41.30 18.73
CA GLY A 492 14.56 -40.54 18.84
C GLY A 492 14.97 -39.76 17.59
N LYS A 493 14.12 -39.70 16.55
CA LYS A 493 14.42 -39.06 15.26
C LYS A 493 13.20 -38.40 14.66
N GLY A 494 13.39 -37.24 14.02
CA GLY A 494 12.34 -36.63 13.20
C GLY A 494 11.90 -37.53 12.04
N ARG A 495 10.60 -37.62 11.79
CA ARG A 495 9.99 -38.47 10.76
C ARG A 495 8.75 -37.84 10.16
N VAL A 496 8.60 -38.03 8.85
CA VAL A 496 7.36 -37.80 8.11
C VAL A 496 6.76 -39.16 7.79
N ILE A 497 5.54 -39.43 8.24
CA ILE A 497 4.82 -40.69 8.01
C ILE A 497 3.62 -40.39 7.12
N THR A 498 3.55 -41.02 5.96
CA THR A 498 2.40 -40.95 5.05
C THR A 498 2.34 -42.20 4.16
N GLN A 499 1.17 -42.49 3.59
CA GLN A 499 0.97 -43.61 2.67
C GLN A 499 1.54 -43.32 1.27
N GLU A 500 1.49 -42.07 0.82
CA GLU A 500 1.91 -41.65 -0.51
C GLU A 500 2.60 -40.28 -0.45
N LEU A 501 3.76 -40.17 -1.08
CA LEU A 501 4.48 -38.92 -1.26
C LEU A 501 4.62 -38.61 -2.75
N GLU A 502 3.91 -37.59 -3.22
CA GLU A 502 4.04 -37.08 -4.59
C GLU A 502 5.08 -35.95 -4.64
N ILE A 503 6.00 -36.03 -5.60
CA ILE A 503 7.05 -35.04 -5.82
C ILE A 503 6.87 -34.46 -7.23
N THR A 504 6.60 -33.15 -7.30
CA THR A 504 6.29 -32.45 -8.56
C THR A 504 7.44 -31.62 -9.09
N GLY A 505 8.47 -31.37 -8.27
CA GLY A 505 9.62 -30.54 -8.62
C GLY A 505 10.76 -31.27 -9.35
N GLY A 506 10.75 -32.61 -9.38
CA GLY A 506 11.83 -33.40 -9.95
C GLY A 506 11.43 -34.84 -10.25
N SER A 507 12.30 -35.61 -10.91
CA SER A 507 11.90 -36.93 -11.45
C SER A 507 12.85 -38.10 -11.18
N ASP A 508 13.97 -37.86 -10.51
CA ASP A 508 14.94 -38.88 -10.12
C ASP A 508 15.19 -38.91 -8.61
N LEU A 509 15.66 -40.08 -8.15
CA LEU A 509 16.22 -40.28 -6.83
C LEU A 509 17.73 -40.10 -6.92
N ALA A 510 18.24 -39.06 -6.27
CA ALA A 510 19.64 -38.72 -6.25
C ALA A 510 20.24 -38.94 -4.85
N GLU A 511 21.46 -39.47 -4.80
CA GLU A 511 22.27 -39.52 -3.58
C GLU A 511 23.44 -38.55 -3.69
N TYR A 512 23.78 -37.90 -2.59
CA TYR A 512 24.94 -37.01 -2.54
C TYR A 512 26.24 -37.78 -2.36
N PHE A 513 27.14 -37.65 -3.35
CA PHE A 513 28.48 -38.21 -3.30
C PHE A 513 29.54 -37.13 -3.12
N ALA A 514 30.62 -37.49 -2.43
CA ALA A 514 31.82 -36.67 -2.34
C ALA A 514 32.65 -36.81 -3.63
N LEU A 515 33.26 -35.71 -4.06
CA LEU A 515 34.18 -35.72 -5.20
C LEU A 515 35.60 -35.95 -4.74
N SER A 516 36.35 -36.73 -5.52
CA SER A 516 37.80 -36.86 -5.32
C SER A 516 38.52 -35.55 -5.60
N ASP A 517 39.52 -35.25 -4.76
CA ASP A 517 40.34 -34.04 -4.87
C ASP A 517 40.97 -33.93 -6.28
N ASN A 518 40.86 -32.75 -6.90
CA ASN A 518 41.27 -32.41 -8.28
C ASN A 518 40.34 -32.87 -9.41
N SER A 519 39.08 -33.20 -9.13
CA SER A 519 38.08 -33.42 -10.19
C SER A 519 37.75 -32.11 -10.91
N PRO A 520 37.74 -32.06 -12.26
CA PRO A 520 37.25 -30.89 -12.98
C PRO A 520 35.78 -30.62 -12.64
N GLU A 521 35.32 -29.39 -12.81
CA GLU A 521 33.96 -28.97 -12.49
C GLU A 521 32.92 -29.92 -13.11
N ILE A 522 32.16 -30.60 -12.26
CA ILE A 522 31.15 -31.55 -12.68
C ILE A 522 29.86 -30.79 -13.00
N GLN A 523 29.29 -31.08 -14.16
CA GLN A 523 28.06 -30.48 -14.66
C GLN A 523 26.92 -31.49 -14.66
N PRO A 524 25.66 -31.04 -14.48
CA PRO A 524 24.49 -31.88 -14.67
C PRO A 524 24.49 -32.63 -16.01
N GLY A 525 24.06 -33.89 -15.93
CA GLY A 525 23.98 -34.87 -17.01
C GLY A 525 25.30 -35.52 -17.39
N GLN A 526 26.37 -35.30 -16.61
CA GLN A 526 27.60 -36.09 -16.72
C GLN A 526 27.51 -37.41 -15.96
N ILE A 527 28.13 -38.45 -16.50
CA ILE A 527 28.27 -39.75 -15.84
C ILE A 527 29.45 -39.72 -14.86
N VAL A 528 29.20 -40.25 -13.67
CA VAL A 528 30.24 -40.45 -12.66
C VAL A 528 30.43 -41.93 -12.34
N VAL A 529 31.65 -42.26 -11.92
CA VAL A 529 32.11 -43.61 -11.55
C VAL A 529 32.74 -43.58 -10.16
N ILE A 530 32.80 -44.73 -9.50
CA ILE A 530 33.54 -44.91 -8.25
C ILE A 530 35.02 -44.63 -8.51
N ASP A 531 35.59 -43.73 -7.72
CA ASP A 531 37.04 -43.54 -7.71
C ASP A 531 37.71 -44.67 -6.91
N SER A 532 38.42 -45.54 -7.61
CA SER A 532 39.14 -46.66 -6.98
C SER A 532 40.31 -46.20 -6.10
N HIS A 533 40.80 -44.97 -6.28
CA HIS A 533 41.89 -44.41 -5.47
C HIS A 533 41.38 -43.71 -4.20
N HIS A 534 40.11 -43.30 -4.18
CA HIS A 534 39.44 -42.69 -3.02
C HIS A 534 38.09 -43.39 -2.76
N PRO A 535 38.09 -44.60 -2.17
CA PRO A 535 36.86 -45.37 -1.96
C PRO A 535 35.80 -44.57 -1.18
N GLY A 536 34.59 -44.52 -1.72
CA GLY A 536 33.48 -43.71 -1.21
C GLY A 536 33.24 -42.41 -2.00
N ASN A 537 34.23 -41.96 -2.76
CA ASN A 537 34.11 -40.79 -3.64
C ASN A 537 33.80 -41.20 -5.08
N VAL A 538 33.32 -40.22 -5.84
CA VAL A 538 33.07 -40.34 -7.28
C VAL A 538 33.93 -39.39 -8.10
N CYS A 539 34.20 -39.78 -9.34
CA CYS A 539 34.86 -38.96 -10.35
C CYS A 539 34.18 -39.13 -11.72
N ILE A 540 34.46 -38.24 -12.68
CA ILE A 540 33.89 -38.32 -14.03
C ILE A 540 34.33 -39.62 -14.73
N SER A 541 33.40 -40.31 -15.38
CA SER A 541 33.72 -41.48 -16.20
C SER A 541 34.61 -41.09 -17.40
N THR A 542 35.65 -41.86 -17.70
CA THR A 542 36.57 -41.58 -18.83
C THR A 542 36.77 -42.78 -19.76
N SER A 543 36.04 -43.87 -19.54
CA SER A 543 36.22 -45.13 -20.26
C SER A 543 34.89 -45.71 -20.71
N ALA A 544 34.82 -46.19 -21.94
CA ALA A 544 33.63 -46.87 -22.44
C ALA A 544 33.36 -48.19 -21.69
N TYR A 545 32.09 -48.48 -21.39
CA TYR A 545 31.68 -49.67 -20.65
C TYR A 545 32.33 -49.80 -19.25
N ASP A 546 32.48 -48.68 -18.53
CA ASP A 546 33.04 -48.68 -17.17
C ASP A 546 32.06 -49.34 -16.19
N LYS A 547 32.53 -50.36 -15.48
CA LYS A 547 31.73 -51.11 -14.52
C LYS A 547 31.60 -50.43 -13.16
N LYS A 548 32.31 -49.33 -12.97
CA LYS A 548 32.28 -48.54 -11.74
C LYS A 548 31.25 -47.42 -11.80
N VAL A 549 30.42 -47.36 -12.84
CA VAL A 549 29.38 -46.34 -13.00
C VAL A 549 28.48 -46.30 -11.76
N VAL A 550 28.34 -45.10 -11.20
CA VAL A 550 27.49 -44.83 -10.03
C VAL A 550 26.18 -44.18 -10.44
N GLY A 551 26.14 -43.49 -11.57
CA GLY A 551 24.94 -42.82 -12.05
C GLY A 551 25.27 -41.56 -12.83
N ILE A 552 24.28 -40.68 -12.91
CA ILE A 552 24.34 -39.44 -13.70
C ILE A 552 24.13 -38.26 -12.76
N VAL A 553 24.91 -37.20 -12.89
CA VAL A 553 24.72 -35.99 -12.09
C VAL A 553 23.36 -35.37 -12.45
N SER A 554 22.49 -35.20 -11.45
CA SER A 554 21.12 -34.72 -11.66
C SER A 554 21.05 -33.20 -11.95
N GLY A 555 19.92 -32.72 -12.48
CA GLY A 555 19.67 -31.29 -12.76
C GLY A 555 19.89 -30.83 -14.20
N ALA A 556 20.06 -31.75 -15.16
CA ALA A 556 20.29 -31.39 -16.56
C ALA A 556 18.99 -31.06 -17.30
N ASN A 557 19.08 -30.12 -18.24
CA ASN A 557 18.01 -29.76 -19.18
C ASN A 557 16.66 -29.43 -18.50
N GLY A 558 16.73 -28.80 -17.31
CA GLY A 558 15.55 -28.35 -16.56
C GLY A 558 14.77 -29.43 -15.81
N ILE A 559 15.33 -30.64 -15.65
CA ILE A 559 14.76 -31.68 -14.78
C ILE A 559 15.61 -31.80 -13.53
N ASP A 560 15.07 -31.36 -12.41
CA ASP A 560 15.70 -31.45 -11.09
C ASP A 560 15.50 -32.84 -10.46
N ALA A 561 16.32 -33.14 -9.45
CA ALA A 561 16.12 -34.32 -8.62
C ALA A 561 14.83 -34.20 -7.81
N GLY A 562 14.05 -35.27 -7.77
CA GLY A 562 12.83 -35.33 -6.96
C GLY A 562 13.15 -35.53 -5.48
N MET A 563 14.05 -36.46 -5.18
CA MET A 563 14.43 -36.80 -3.80
C MET A 563 15.95 -36.88 -3.66
N PHE A 564 16.48 -36.27 -2.60
CA PHE A 564 17.89 -36.30 -2.25
C PHE A 564 18.14 -37.16 -1.02
N MET A 565 19.14 -38.03 -1.11
CA MET A 565 19.57 -38.89 -0.02
C MET A 565 20.99 -38.54 0.43
N GLY A 566 21.23 -38.65 1.73
CA GLY A 566 22.56 -38.49 2.33
C GLY A 566 22.47 -38.35 3.84
N GLN A 567 23.52 -38.74 4.56
CA GLN A 567 23.58 -38.63 6.02
C GLN A 567 24.72 -37.70 6.43
N ARG A 568 24.38 -36.46 6.80
CA ARG A 568 25.33 -35.46 7.31
C ARG A 568 26.19 -36.03 8.43
N GLY A 569 27.49 -35.73 8.40
CA GLY A 569 28.46 -36.20 9.39
C GLY A 569 28.90 -37.66 9.20
N SER A 570 28.49 -38.32 8.12
CA SER A 570 28.97 -39.65 7.74
C SER A 570 29.68 -39.63 6.39
N ILE A 571 30.31 -40.75 6.01
CA ILE A 571 30.90 -40.94 4.67
C ILE A 571 29.86 -40.93 3.54
N ALA A 572 28.57 -41.13 3.86
CA ALA A 572 27.46 -41.10 2.91
C ALA A 572 26.89 -39.67 2.76
N PHE A 573 27.76 -38.67 2.79
CA PHE A 573 27.42 -37.28 2.55
C PHE A 573 28.43 -36.67 1.58
N GLY A 574 27.95 -35.80 0.70
CA GLY A 574 28.76 -35.14 -0.29
C GLY A 574 28.06 -33.93 -0.88
N SER A 575 28.60 -33.42 -1.99
CA SER A 575 28.12 -32.20 -2.63
C SER A 575 27.50 -32.43 -4.01
N VAL A 576 27.67 -33.61 -4.59
CA VAL A 576 27.21 -33.90 -5.95
C VAL A 576 26.00 -34.82 -5.94
N PRO A 577 24.83 -34.37 -6.43
CA PRO A 577 23.64 -35.21 -6.50
C PRO A 577 23.73 -36.12 -7.72
N VAL A 578 23.82 -37.42 -7.48
CA VAL A 578 23.92 -38.44 -8.53
C VAL A 578 22.62 -39.23 -8.57
N ALA A 579 21.91 -39.13 -9.69
CA ALA A 579 20.74 -39.91 -10.02
C ALA A 579 21.10 -41.39 -10.12
N ILE A 580 20.53 -42.19 -9.22
CA ILE A 580 20.71 -43.65 -9.17
C ILE A 580 19.47 -44.41 -9.67
N ALA A 581 18.32 -43.74 -9.69
CA ALA A 581 17.07 -44.25 -10.24
C ALA A 581 16.16 -43.10 -10.71
N GLY A 582 15.27 -43.37 -11.66
CA GLY A 582 14.29 -42.41 -12.15
C GLY A 582 14.67 -41.78 -13.48
N ARG A 583 14.05 -40.66 -13.85
CA ARG A 583 14.24 -40.02 -15.17
C ARG A 583 15.16 -38.82 -15.03
N VAL A 584 16.31 -38.85 -15.71
CA VAL A 584 17.32 -37.78 -15.69
C VAL A 584 17.86 -37.58 -17.11
N TYR A 585 18.32 -36.38 -17.44
CA TYR A 585 19.01 -36.13 -18.71
C TYR A 585 20.49 -36.49 -18.61
N VAL A 586 21.03 -37.16 -19.62
CA VAL A 586 22.45 -37.49 -19.73
C VAL A 586 23.02 -36.93 -21.03
N LYS A 587 24.25 -36.39 -21.00
CA LYS A 587 24.99 -36.01 -22.20
C LYS A 587 25.33 -37.27 -23.00
N VAL A 588 25.19 -37.23 -24.31
CA VAL A 588 25.44 -38.40 -25.17
C VAL A 588 26.46 -38.17 -26.28
N ASP A 589 27.19 -39.23 -26.62
CA ASP A 589 28.09 -39.33 -27.76
C ASP A 589 27.40 -40.17 -28.84
N GLU A 590 26.93 -39.48 -29.87
CA GLU A 590 26.35 -40.11 -31.06
C GLU A 590 27.32 -40.17 -32.24
N SER A 591 28.62 -39.86 -32.04
CA SER A 591 29.62 -39.88 -33.12
C SER A 591 29.74 -41.24 -33.82
N LYS A 592 29.45 -42.33 -33.09
CA LYS A 592 29.50 -43.71 -33.60
C LYS A 592 28.12 -44.28 -33.90
N TYR A 593 27.11 -43.98 -33.08
CA TYR A 593 25.76 -44.56 -33.21
C TYR A 593 24.69 -43.60 -32.72
N THR A 594 23.64 -43.40 -33.52
CA THR A 594 22.43 -42.70 -33.08
C THR A 594 21.69 -43.51 -32.01
N ILE A 595 21.22 -42.81 -30.99
CA ILE A 595 20.42 -43.25 -29.86
C ILE A 595 18.95 -43.10 -30.22
N LYS A 596 18.18 -44.16 -29.97
CA LYS A 596 16.73 -44.19 -30.14
C LYS A 596 16.05 -44.53 -28.81
N PRO A 597 14.80 -44.08 -28.59
CA PRO A 597 14.00 -44.54 -27.46
C PRO A 597 14.02 -46.07 -27.38
N GLY A 598 14.33 -46.60 -26.19
CA GLY A 598 14.48 -48.02 -25.93
C GLY A 598 15.91 -48.55 -25.97
N ASP A 599 16.88 -47.80 -26.49
CA ASP A 599 18.30 -48.21 -26.48
C ASP A 599 18.88 -48.20 -25.05
N PHE A 600 19.67 -49.22 -24.71
CA PHE A 600 20.47 -49.20 -23.48
C PHE A 600 21.71 -48.32 -23.66
N LEU A 601 22.00 -47.52 -22.64
CA LEU A 601 23.15 -46.60 -22.62
C LEU A 601 24.19 -47.05 -21.59
N THR A 602 25.46 -46.77 -21.88
CA THR A 602 26.63 -47.04 -21.03
C THR A 602 27.60 -45.85 -21.13
N SER A 603 28.65 -45.79 -20.30
CA SER A 603 29.69 -44.76 -20.44
C SER A 603 30.42 -44.85 -21.78
N SER A 604 30.93 -43.72 -22.26
CA SER A 604 31.74 -43.61 -23.48
C SER A 604 33.21 -43.34 -23.16
N ASP A 605 34.05 -43.33 -24.19
CA ASP A 605 35.45 -42.88 -24.08
C ASP A 605 35.55 -41.34 -23.98
N ILE A 606 34.44 -40.61 -24.20
CA ILE A 606 34.35 -39.17 -23.99
C ILE A 606 34.00 -38.93 -22.51
N PRO A 607 34.80 -38.12 -21.77
CA PRO A 607 34.60 -37.92 -20.34
C PRO A 607 33.19 -37.46 -19.96
N GLY A 608 32.52 -38.23 -19.10
CA GLY A 608 31.21 -37.94 -18.53
C GLY A 608 30.04 -38.12 -19.49
N VAL A 609 30.23 -38.68 -20.68
CA VAL A 609 29.21 -38.76 -21.73
C VAL A 609 28.78 -40.21 -21.96
N ALA A 610 27.48 -40.45 -22.14
CA ALA A 610 26.92 -41.77 -22.41
C ALA A 610 26.98 -42.12 -23.90
N MET A 611 26.99 -43.40 -24.22
CA MET A 611 26.85 -43.88 -25.59
C MET A 611 25.92 -45.09 -25.65
N ARG A 612 25.43 -45.39 -26.85
CA ARG A 612 24.62 -46.58 -27.11
C ARG A 612 25.40 -47.88 -26.91
N ILE A 613 24.80 -48.84 -26.22
CA ILE A 613 25.33 -50.20 -26.09
C ILE A 613 25.24 -50.94 -27.43
N LYS A 614 26.37 -51.50 -27.87
CA LYS A 614 26.45 -52.45 -28.99
C LYS A 614 27.00 -53.81 -28.58
N ASN A 615 27.90 -53.84 -27.59
CA ASN A 615 28.47 -55.09 -27.09
C ASN A 615 27.80 -55.49 -25.77
N ASN A 616 26.76 -56.32 -25.88
CA ASN A 616 26.01 -56.82 -24.73
C ASN A 616 26.85 -57.61 -23.72
N ARG A 617 28.02 -58.16 -24.11
CA ARG A 617 28.92 -58.86 -23.16
C ARG A 617 29.70 -57.86 -22.30
N LYS A 618 30.19 -56.76 -22.89
CA LYS A 618 30.90 -55.70 -22.16
C LYS A 618 29.97 -54.88 -21.28
N ALA A 619 28.71 -54.71 -21.71
CA ALA A 619 27.69 -53.94 -20.98
C ALA A 619 27.33 -54.51 -19.60
N ARG A 620 27.57 -55.80 -19.33
CA ARG A 620 27.23 -56.40 -18.03
C ARG A 620 27.98 -55.71 -16.89
N GLY A 621 27.23 -55.06 -16.00
CA GLY A 621 27.75 -54.26 -14.88
C GLY A 621 28.12 -52.82 -15.24
N ALA A 622 27.81 -52.34 -16.44
CA ALA A 622 28.11 -50.98 -16.92
C ALA A 622 26.88 -50.30 -17.57
N ILE A 623 25.68 -50.84 -17.36
CA ILE A 623 24.43 -50.29 -17.91
C ILE A 623 23.99 -49.12 -17.03
N LEU A 624 23.83 -47.94 -17.63
CA LEU A 624 23.28 -46.77 -16.95
C LEU A 624 21.76 -46.81 -16.87
N GLY A 625 21.13 -47.26 -17.96
CA GLY A 625 19.69 -47.23 -18.11
C GLY A 625 19.26 -47.32 -19.57
N LYS A 626 18.01 -46.92 -19.82
CA LYS A 626 17.36 -46.99 -21.13
C LYS A 626 16.93 -45.61 -21.58
N ALA A 627 17.28 -45.23 -22.82
CA ALA A 627 16.87 -43.98 -23.42
C ALA A 627 15.34 -43.92 -23.54
N LEU A 628 14.74 -42.80 -23.11
CA LEU A 628 13.32 -42.48 -23.26
C LEU A 628 13.09 -41.57 -24.47
N THR A 629 14.08 -40.76 -24.84
CA THR A 629 14.05 -39.85 -25.99
C THR A 629 15.21 -40.13 -26.95
N THR A 630 15.20 -39.47 -28.12
CA THR A 630 16.42 -39.21 -28.89
C THR A 630 17.24 -38.09 -28.25
N SER A 631 18.44 -37.82 -28.77
CA SER A 631 19.20 -36.62 -28.39
C SER A 631 18.45 -35.35 -28.79
N ASP A 632 18.54 -34.32 -27.96
CA ASP A 632 18.13 -32.95 -28.29
C ASP A 632 19.26 -32.15 -28.97
N GLU A 633 18.98 -30.91 -29.35
CA GLU A 633 19.96 -30.02 -30.00
C GLU A 633 21.19 -29.70 -29.12
N SER A 634 21.07 -29.89 -27.81
CA SER A 634 22.14 -29.67 -26.83
C SER A 634 22.93 -30.95 -26.53
N GLY A 635 22.61 -32.08 -27.18
CA GLY A 635 23.29 -33.36 -27.00
C GLY A 635 22.88 -34.12 -25.73
N TYR A 636 21.67 -33.88 -25.20
CA TYR A 636 21.13 -34.60 -24.05
C TYR A 636 20.06 -35.61 -24.45
N VAL A 637 20.03 -36.74 -23.74
CA VAL A 637 18.97 -37.77 -23.84
C VAL A 637 18.32 -37.94 -22.48
N LEU A 638 16.98 -37.92 -22.43
CA LEU A 638 16.26 -38.32 -21.23
C LEU A 638 16.38 -39.84 -21.10
N ILE A 639 16.92 -40.30 -19.98
CA ILE A 639 17.17 -41.72 -19.70
C ILE A 639 16.39 -42.13 -18.45
N LEU A 640 15.79 -43.33 -18.48
CA LEU A 640 15.34 -44.02 -17.28
C LEU A 640 16.53 -44.77 -16.67
N VAL A 641 17.05 -44.24 -15.57
CA VAL A 641 18.16 -44.82 -14.82
C VAL A 641 17.67 -45.96 -13.96
N ASN A 642 18.39 -47.07 -14.05
CA ASN A 642 18.27 -48.22 -13.17
C ASN A 642 19.59 -48.97 -13.30
N LEU A 643 20.50 -48.74 -12.35
CA LEU A 643 21.84 -49.31 -12.38
C LEU A 643 21.75 -50.83 -12.15
N GLN A 644 22.35 -51.61 -13.05
CA GLN A 644 22.27 -53.08 -13.09
C GLN A 644 23.63 -53.77 -13.02
#